data_AF-R7JAG5-F1
#
_entry.id   AF-R7JAG5-F1
#
_cell.length_a   1.000
_cell.length_b   1.000
_cell.length_c   1.000
_cell.angle_alpha   90.00
_cell.angle_beta   90.00
_cell.angle_gamma   90.00
#
_symmetry.space_group_name_H-M   'P 1'
#
loop_
_entity.id
_entity.type
_entity.pdbx_description
1 polymer ?
#
loop_
_entity_poly.entity_id
_entity_poly.type
_entity_poly.pdbx_seq_one_letter_code
_entity_poly.pdbx_strand_id
1 'polypeptide(L)'
;MNKKFSTLMAGLLLAGGVFSVANASNWTKDTRYVQNSGKYFLIQQTGRYTGDATTNSGSWQPITSTKYYLKWNETEKKVYYVNNVNLGDKDAYWTVKIRVNSGQTEYQLVNANGKIFQHTYTNASGKDVKVQWFLSAYDGPERVPSSINVDVNTLYFYDDQSKAQYIYPEQDVNGDWYVAAQELNSLSSIADGFNNIEIEEDAISADDMNKMLKGGFSLAFGYTNDDEYEAYSDLQGNVFTGEIEAKTAKTSGTYYFYRKADKKYLLLADGDMKDIVWSENTANLDGKKSSAYRGYKFTALSEHDFAQLSDAKKKARAEFQVFKSYDFNNTDSLIVTLPNAKVGEMPKPWGNTTDKGVRLFVSTVAGKNYLTVIEYDKANDRLADVDNNGYNNTEVGALAPYIKFSGTNILDIPREFAGKIWNITTGSDENEMSLSPVQAADVDSYEQLFAPIKQVDLTNPEGQWLLYADEDGDYYFVNRESGAKFNITTAADAVKGQWVIRKINGKFEICKNAYTTDAWKVVNITEAKDAELGHSGKGYVEFDMDEEQVNGKYMSFETALGETYYIGKDKDDNVKLTKNESEAIEFRVKQMEHNFSDHSGYAAPDTLHHYTSYLKYNEKDELVSAVDTLEFFQYALYENFSEKYLKYDDVNKKFVLSEDWAPLNEHENFDLYGADYAFVVKEKADGSYILVRDYAIDYDYCDKDAGHEVWYSWNKDKKGNKVKYTFDDIFEVNLGDNAYDMDGDFTNGVDPRNDKSDPDAIKADNLYSKASHKVYFAAQPGTITDVEGIYNYNDNDRVTIEPTNKVEYMTITGSQDTVKISAKDFTNFFLYEQGQNGTNFLGMNHVADVKDMKAAILADTAYVRNNTHRPQYLLAVDTDIKPEIPCDIPGHPTLHPDTVYGRFLINAVDSANAYGINKKSNPYIWDRNDYFRLIFVDGYHTGDALTLHTDKADTKIALNNNDDKVCTFAFRYVDEERKGVKIETTYDHNKRGWLKYQNHFAVVTSDYDDADVFYVDNTTTDAPTANEEISAGNVVVAGVNGAVVVKGAEGKNVIVSTILGKVVANEVVSSDNATIAAPAGIVVVSVDGESFKVVVK
;
A
#
# COMPACT_ATOMS: atom_id res chain seq x y z
N MET A 1 15.92 6.20 50.19
CA MET A 1 16.22 7.49 50.83
C MET A 1 15.93 8.60 49.84
N ASN A 2 14.87 9.36 50.08
CA ASN A 2 14.48 10.53 49.29
C ASN A 2 15.56 11.61 49.34
N LYS A 3 16.04 12.06 48.18
CA LYS A 3 16.47 13.45 47.94
C LYS A 3 16.18 13.84 46.49
N LYS A 4 14.90 14.07 46.20
CA LYS A 4 14.47 15.07 45.21
C LYS A 4 14.86 16.45 45.75
N PHE A 5 16.01 16.97 45.35
CA PHE A 5 16.43 18.36 45.64
C PHE A 5 17.61 18.72 44.73
N SER A 6 17.36 19.11 43.47
CA SER A 6 18.31 19.95 42.70
C SER A 6 17.80 20.57 41.39
N THR A 7 16.49 20.64 41.12
CA THR A 7 15.93 21.33 39.92
C THR A 7 15.17 22.61 40.26
N LEU A 8 15.49 23.24 41.39
CA LEU A 8 14.84 24.46 41.83
C LEU A 8 15.86 25.52 42.31
N MET A 9 16.91 25.81 41.53
CA MET A 9 17.88 26.88 41.86
C MET A 9 18.71 27.40 40.65
N ALA A 10 18.19 27.37 39.42
CA ALA A 10 18.91 27.94 38.25
C ALA A 10 18.29 29.22 37.65
N GLY A 11 17.15 29.70 38.18
CA GLY A 11 16.52 30.96 37.74
C GLY A 11 16.74 32.17 38.65
N LEU A 12 17.57 32.05 39.69
CA LEU A 12 17.63 33.03 40.78
C LEU A 12 19.03 33.13 41.40
N LEU A 13 20.04 33.55 40.64
CA LEU A 13 21.31 34.07 41.20
C LEU A 13 22.16 34.66 40.08
N LEU A 14 21.92 35.95 39.80
CA LEU A 14 22.87 37.00 39.36
C LEU A 14 22.17 38.19 38.66
N ALA A 15 20.96 38.57 39.12
CA ALA A 15 20.58 39.98 39.15
C ALA A 15 21.42 40.73 40.22
N GLY A 16 22.74 40.67 40.07
CA GLY A 16 23.73 41.38 40.89
C GLY A 16 24.04 42.74 40.28
N GLY A 17 23.01 43.54 40.03
CA GLY A 17 23.10 44.94 39.66
C GLY A 17 22.37 45.75 40.72
N VAL A 18 23.14 46.42 41.59
CA VAL A 18 22.65 47.25 42.68
C VAL A 18 21.72 48.35 42.16
N PHE A 19 20.57 48.49 42.82
CA PHE A 19 19.56 49.55 42.75
C PHE A 19 19.97 50.86 42.05
N SER A 20 19.39 51.10 40.86
CA SER A 20 18.83 52.40 40.48
C SER A 20 17.86 52.20 39.31
N VAL A 21 16.74 52.92 39.34
CA VAL A 21 15.70 53.01 38.29
C VAL A 21 16.15 53.81 37.07
N ALA A 22 17.47 53.86 36.83
CA ALA A 22 18.08 54.61 35.75
C ALA A 22 18.30 53.70 34.53
N ASN A 23 17.89 54.19 33.36
CA ASN A 23 18.17 53.66 32.01
C ASN A 23 17.18 52.62 31.43
N ALA A 24 15.90 52.97 31.24
CA ALA A 24 15.21 52.42 30.07
C ALA A 24 15.81 53.00 28.79
N SER A 25 15.90 52.20 27.72
CA SER A 25 16.33 52.68 26.40
C SER A 25 15.37 53.77 25.90
N ASN A 26 15.91 54.86 25.35
CA ASN A 26 15.08 55.96 24.86
C ASN A 26 14.58 55.67 23.45
N TRP A 27 13.36 55.15 23.30
CA TRP A 27 12.81 54.76 22.00
C TRP A 27 12.76 55.91 20.96
N THR A 28 12.83 57.17 21.41
CA THR A 28 12.87 58.34 20.51
C THR A 28 14.26 58.62 19.90
N LYS A 29 15.33 58.05 20.46
CA LYS A 29 16.72 58.32 20.02
C LYS A 29 17.61 57.07 19.94
N ASP A 30 17.16 55.93 20.46
CA ASP A 30 17.96 54.72 20.58
C ASP A 30 17.92 53.89 19.29
N THR A 31 19.00 53.99 18.51
CA THR A 31 19.19 53.20 17.29
C THR A 31 19.77 51.82 17.55
N ARG A 32 20.22 51.52 18.77
CA ARG A 32 20.78 50.20 19.11
C ARG A 32 19.68 49.20 19.40
N TYR A 33 18.64 49.63 20.10
CA TYR A 33 17.60 48.71 20.59
C TYR A 33 16.22 48.92 19.95
N VAL A 34 16.01 49.99 19.17
CA VAL A 34 14.66 50.36 18.72
C VAL A 34 14.63 50.79 17.26
N GLN A 35 15.34 51.85 16.89
CA GLN A 35 15.23 52.38 15.53
C GLN A 35 16.05 51.55 14.55
N ASN A 36 15.38 50.87 13.63
CA ASN A 36 15.99 50.07 12.56
C ASN A 36 16.89 48.93 13.05
N SER A 37 16.70 48.44 14.29
CA SER A 37 17.51 47.36 14.86
C SER A 37 17.04 45.98 14.37
N GLY A 38 15.72 45.73 14.32
CA GLY A 38 15.17 44.40 13.98
C GLY A 38 15.42 43.32 15.04
N LYS A 39 16.08 43.66 16.14
CA LYS A 39 16.39 42.75 17.26
C LYS A 39 15.15 42.50 18.11
N TYR A 40 15.04 41.30 18.67
CA TYR A 40 13.97 40.91 19.59
C TYR A 40 14.38 41.10 21.05
N PHE A 41 13.41 41.50 21.86
CA PHE A 41 13.57 41.80 23.28
C PHE A 41 12.35 41.34 24.07
N LEU A 42 12.55 41.15 25.36
CA LEU A 42 11.46 41.12 26.32
C LEU A 42 11.00 42.56 26.62
N ILE A 43 9.70 42.82 26.53
CA ILE A 43 9.13 44.12 26.89
C ILE A 43 8.70 44.05 28.35
N GLN A 44 9.55 44.55 29.23
CA GLN A 44 9.35 44.49 30.68
C GLN A 44 8.67 45.77 31.18
N GLN A 45 7.64 45.61 32.00
CA GLN A 45 7.09 46.70 32.81
C GLN A 45 8.14 47.16 33.83
N THR A 46 8.38 48.48 33.91
CA THR A 46 9.42 49.05 34.78
C THR A 46 8.92 50.22 35.64
N GLY A 47 7.84 50.87 35.26
CA GLY A 47 7.23 51.95 36.02
C GLY A 47 5.72 51.99 35.85
N ARG A 48 5.03 52.61 36.80
CA ARG A 48 3.60 52.89 36.73
C ARG A 48 3.31 54.33 37.13
N TYR A 49 2.58 55.04 36.27
CA TYR A 49 2.01 56.33 36.59
C TYR A 49 0.68 56.13 37.31
N THR A 50 0.44 56.91 38.36
CA THR A 50 -0.88 56.98 39.01
C THR A 50 -1.29 58.45 39.15
N GLY A 51 -2.52 58.78 38.74
CA GLY A 51 -3.11 60.10 38.94
C GLY A 51 -3.75 60.70 37.69
N ASP A 52 -4.25 61.93 37.85
CA ASP A 52 -4.95 62.67 36.81
C ASP A 52 -3.97 63.56 36.04
N ALA A 53 -3.78 63.26 34.76
CA ALA A 53 -2.91 64.01 33.87
C ALA A 53 -3.52 65.38 33.49
N THR A 54 -4.84 65.55 33.55
CA THR A 54 -5.51 66.82 33.21
C THR A 54 -5.31 67.89 34.29
N THR A 55 -5.04 67.48 35.53
CA THR A 55 -4.79 68.36 36.69
C THR A 55 -3.34 68.33 37.18
N ASN A 56 -2.43 67.65 36.46
CA ASN A 56 -1.01 67.48 36.81
C ASN A 56 -0.78 66.94 38.24
N SER A 57 -1.66 66.07 38.73
CA SER A 57 -1.63 65.59 40.11
C SER A 57 -1.01 64.21 40.30
N GLY A 58 -0.54 63.58 39.22
CA GLY A 58 0.00 62.21 39.24
C GLY A 58 1.53 62.12 39.32
N SER A 59 2.03 60.91 39.54
CA SER A 59 3.46 60.63 39.69
C SER A 59 3.85 59.24 39.17
N TRP A 60 5.08 59.12 38.67
CA TRP A 60 5.68 57.83 38.31
C TRP A 60 6.23 57.13 39.55
N GLN A 61 5.84 55.87 39.72
CA GLN A 61 6.36 54.97 40.74
C GLN A 61 7.11 53.82 40.06
N PRO A 62 8.33 53.50 40.50
CA PRO A 62 9.06 52.36 39.97
C PRO A 62 8.43 51.04 40.40
N ILE A 63 8.44 50.05 39.53
CA ILE A 63 8.04 48.68 39.88
C ILE A 63 9.25 47.96 40.48
N THR A 64 9.30 47.87 41.81
CA THR A 64 10.45 47.31 42.55
C THR A 64 10.27 45.85 42.99
N SER A 65 9.12 45.23 42.66
CA SER A 65 8.73 43.88 43.07
C SER A 65 8.77 42.89 41.88
N THR A 66 7.76 42.02 41.75
CA THR A 66 7.51 41.16 40.60
C THR A 66 7.55 41.96 39.30
N LYS A 67 8.40 41.51 38.38
CA LYS A 67 8.51 42.07 37.02
C LYS A 67 7.51 41.37 36.13
N TYR A 68 6.85 42.14 35.26
CA TYR A 68 5.93 41.60 34.27
C TYR A 68 6.44 41.88 32.86
N TYR A 69 6.17 40.95 31.95
CA TYR A 69 6.55 40.99 30.55
C TYR A 69 5.30 40.88 29.68
N LEU A 70 5.34 41.50 28.50
CA LEU A 70 4.26 41.35 27.52
C LEU A 70 4.40 40.00 26.79
N LYS A 71 3.31 39.24 26.72
CA LYS A 71 3.24 37.96 25.98
C LYS A 71 1.96 37.86 25.17
N TRP A 72 2.07 37.39 23.92
CA TRP A 72 0.93 37.10 23.07
C TRP A 72 0.22 35.82 23.50
N ASN A 73 -1.11 35.83 23.49
CA ASN A 73 -1.97 34.67 23.71
C ASN A 73 -2.77 34.41 22.42
N GLU A 74 -2.49 33.29 21.75
CA GLU A 74 -3.11 32.94 20.47
C GLU A 74 -4.61 32.62 20.60
N THR A 75 -5.01 31.95 21.69
CA THR A 75 -6.39 31.54 21.94
C THR A 75 -7.32 32.75 22.04
N GLU A 76 -6.92 33.76 22.80
CA GLU A 76 -7.74 34.95 23.08
C GLU A 76 -7.39 36.13 22.18
N LYS A 77 -6.32 36.01 21.39
CA LYS A 77 -5.80 37.05 20.48
C LYS A 77 -5.53 38.38 21.19
N LYS A 78 -5.00 38.28 22.41
CA LYS A 78 -4.70 39.39 23.33
C LYS A 78 -3.26 39.31 23.82
N VAL A 79 -2.75 40.43 24.35
CA VAL A 79 -1.45 40.49 25.03
C VAL A 79 -1.66 40.50 26.54
N TYR A 80 -0.92 39.65 27.23
CA TYR A 80 -0.95 39.45 28.68
C TYR A 80 0.31 39.98 29.36
N TYR A 81 0.17 40.37 30.62
CA TYR A 81 1.27 40.63 31.54
C TYR A 81 1.60 39.34 32.28
N VAL A 82 2.73 38.74 31.93
CA VAL A 82 3.20 37.49 32.55
C VAL A 82 4.41 37.76 33.44
N ASN A 83 4.48 37.08 34.58
CA ASN A 83 5.59 37.25 35.53
C ASN A 83 6.74 36.25 35.34
N ASN A 84 6.56 35.26 34.45
CA ASN A 84 7.57 34.28 34.09
C ASN A 84 7.55 34.10 32.57
N VAL A 85 8.72 34.19 31.96
CA VAL A 85 8.93 33.87 30.55
C VAL A 85 10.03 32.83 30.49
N ASN A 86 9.76 31.70 29.86
CA ASN A 86 10.78 30.67 29.66
C ASN A 86 11.69 31.06 28.50
N LEU A 87 12.92 30.57 28.53
CA LEU A 87 13.82 30.76 27.41
C LEU A 87 13.31 30.02 26.17
N GLY A 88 13.32 30.68 25.00
CA GLY A 88 12.72 30.18 23.76
C GLY A 88 11.23 30.53 23.56
N ASP A 89 10.59 31.25 24.48
CA ASP A 89 9.17 31.64 24.40
C ASP A 89 8.92 32.76 23.36
N LYS A 90 8.80 32.36 22.09
CA LYS A 90 8.61 33.26 20.93
C LYS A 90 7.43 34.21 21.06
N ASP A 91 6.41 33.85 21.84
CA ASP A 91 5.23 34.70 22.06
C ASP A 91 5.50 35.91 22.96
N ALA A 92 6.57 35.87 23.74
CA ALA A 92 6.98 36.95 24.65
C ALA A 92 8.13 37.81 24.09
N TYR A 93 8.71 37.45 22.94
CA TYR A 93 9.82 38.16 22.32
C TYR A 93 9.32 39.11 21.25
N TRP A 94 9.59 40.40 21.42
CA TRP A 94 9.07 41.46 20.58
C TRP A 94 10.19 42.25 19.92
N THR A 95 10.03 42.56 18.64
CA THR A 95 10.78 43.59 17.94
C THR A 95 9.95 44.86 17.81
N VAL A 96 10.61 46.02 17.69
CA VAL A 96 9.96 47.32 17.54
C VAL A 96 10.14 47.83 16.10
N LYS A 97 9.03 47.97 15.37
CA LYS A 97 8.98 48.66 14.07
C LYS A 97 8.60 50.12 14.27
N ILE A 98 9.17 51.01 13.46
CA ILE A 98 8.86 52.44 13.48
C ILE A 98 8.30 52.90 12.13
N ARG A 99 7.41 53.89 12.16
CA ARG A 99 6.99 54.65 10.98
C ARG A 99 6.79 56.12 11.32
N VAL A 100 6.84 56.98 10.30
CA VAL A 100 6.49 58.39 10.43
C VAL A 100 5.06 58.58 9.91
N ASN A 101 4.16 59.04 10.77
CA ASN A 101 2.77 59.35 10.43
C ASN A 101 2.45 60.79 10.86
N SER A 102 2.04 61.64 9.92
CA SER A 102 1.68 63.05 10.18
C SER A 102 2.73 63.84 10.98
N GLY A 103 4.02 63.53 10.78
CA GLY A 103 5.14 64.19 11.47
C GLY A 103 5.46 63.64 12.88
N GLN A 104 4.71 62.64 13.37
CA GLN A 104 4.99 61.93 14.61
C GLN A 104 5.55 60.53 14.32
N THR A 105 6.45 60.05 15.18
CA THR A 105 6.98 58.68 15.11
C THR A 105 6.06 57.75 15.86
N GLU A 106 5.55 56.74 15.17
CA GLU A 106 4.73 55.67 15.74
C GLU A 106 5.54 54.37 15.82
N TYR A 107 5.21 53.55 16.81
CA TYR A 107 5.89 52.31 17.20
C TYR A 107 4.91 51.15 17.13
N GLN A 108 5.36 50.03 16.56
CA GLN A 108 4.61 48.78 16.50
C GLN A 108 5.46 47.66 17.10
N LEU A 109 4.90 46.89 18.02
CA LEU A 109 5.54 45.68 18.54
C LEU A 109 5.09 44.47 17.70
N VAL A 110 6.05 43.70 17.22
CA VAL A 110 5.82 42.45 16.47
C VAL A 110 6.55 41.33 17.19
N ASN A 111 5.87 40.25 17.55
CA ASN A 111 6.51 39.14 18.23
C ASN A 111 7.28 38.22 17.26
N ALA A 112 8.08 37.29 17.78
CA ALA A 112 8.90 36.39 16.96
C ALA A 112 8.10 35.39 16.10
N ASN A 113 6.78 35.27 16.34
CA ASN A 113 5.83 34.53 15.49
C ASN A 113 5.11 35.43 14.46
N GLY A 114 5.56 36.68 14.29
CA GLY A 114 4.96 37.65 13.36
C GLY A 114 3.63 38.25 13.84
N LYS A 115 3.20 37.98 15.08
CA LYS A 115 1.97 38.53 15.66
C LYS A 115 2.18 39.96 16.13
N ILE A 116 1.21 40.82 15.86
CA ILE A 116 1.31 42.26 16.13
C ILE A 116 0.61 42.58 17.45
N PHE A 117 1.27 43.35 18.31
CA PHE A 117 0.60 43.91 19.49
C PHE A 117 -0.52 44.84 19.04
N GLN A 118 -1.75 44.46 19.39
CA GLN A 118 -2.94 45.20 18.99
C GLN A 118 -3.90 45.38 20.17
N HIS A 119 -4.51 46.56 20.25
CA HIS A 119 -5.58 46.87 21.17
C HIS A 119 -6.84 47.21 20.37
N THR A 120 -8.01 46.79 20.84
CA THR A 120 -9.29 47.08 20.19
C THR A 120 -10.15 47.92 21.13
N TYR A 121 -10.61 49.07 20.66
CA TYR A 121 -11.58 49.90 21.38
C TYR A 121 -12.84 50.12 20.53
N THR A 122 -13.98 50.31 21.18
CA THR A 122 -15.23 50.65 20.49
C THR A 122 -15.32 52.17 20.37
N ASN A 123 -15.42 52.65 19.13
CA ASN A 123 -15.47 54.08 18.83
C ASN A 123 -16.84 54.69 19.21
N ALA A 124 -16.99 56.01 19.11
CA ALA A 124 -18.22 56.72 19.46
C ALA A 124 -19.44 56.29 18.62
N SER A 125 -19.22 55.63 17.48
CA SER A 125 -20.26 55.09 16.59
C SER A 125 -20.61 53.62 16.90
N GLY A 126 -20.04 53.02 17.95
CA GLY A 126 -20.29 51.63 18.32
C GLY A 126 -19.53 50.61 17.48
N LYS A 127 -18.51 51.02 16.71
CA LYS A 127 -17.68 50.15 15.87
C LYS A 127 -16.33 49.90 16.51
N ASP A 128 -15.90 48.65 16.49
CA ASP A 128 -14.57 48.26 16.96
C ASP A 128 -13.47 48.74 16.01
N VAL A 129 -12.47 49.42 16.59
CA VAL A 129 -11.29 49.95 15.92
C VAL A 129 -10.05 49.28 16.50
N LYS A 130 -9.22 48.70 15.63
CA LYS A 130 -7.97 48.06 15.99
C LYS A 130 -6.81 49.05 15.89
N VAL A 131 -6.06 49.18 16.98
CA VAL A 131 -4.84 49.99 17.09
C VAL A 131 -3.65 49.05 17.13
N GLN A 132 -2.73 49.24 16.18
CA GLN A 132 -1.51 48.42 16.02
C GLN A 132 -0.22 49.27 16.01
N TRP A 133 -0.37 50.59 16.07
CA TRP A 133 0.69 51.58 16.03
C TRP A 133 0.44 52.56 17.17
N PHE A 134 1.43 52.73 18.03
CA PHE A 134 1.34 53.51 19.26
C PHE A 134 2.34 54.66 19.21
N LEU A 135 1.97 55.78 19.80
CA LEU A 135 2.92 56.83 20.12
C LEU A 135 3.67 56.42 21.40
N SER A 136 4.93 56.85 21.49
CA SER A 136 5.75 56.68 22.71
C SER A 136 6.35 58.00 23.11
N ALA A 137 6.22 58.33 24.39
CA ALA A 137 6.91 59.45 25.02
C ALA A 137 7.87 58.89 26.07
N TYR A 138 9.18 59.18 25.91
CA TYR A 138 10.20 58.90 26.91
C TYR A 138 9.88 59.75 28.16
N ASP A 139 9.24 59.11 29.14
CA ASP A 139 8.59 59.64 30.36
C ASP A 139 7.31 60.49 30.19
N GLY A 140 6.34 60.07 29.37
CA GLY A 140 5.08 60.82 29.16
C GLY A 140 3.93 60.47 30.11
N PRO A 141 3.14 61.46 30.55
CA PRO A 141 1.91 61.80 29.82
C PRO A 141 1.90 63.27 29.35
N GLU A 142 2.99 63.63 28.67
CA GLU A 142 3.32 64.97 28.13
C GLU A 142 3.91 65.97 29.17
N ARG A 143 4.91 65.47 29.92
CA ARG A 143 6.04 66.20 30.56
C ARG A 143 5.68 67.29 31.59
N VAL A 144 5.02 66.86 32.66
CA VAL A 144 5.00 67.55 33.98
C VAL A 144 6.44 67.69 34.52
N PRO A 145 6.84 68.80 35.18
CA PRO A 145 8.17 68.88 35.81
C PRO A 145 8.18 67.98 37.06
N SER A 146 8.63 66.73 36.93
CA SER A 146 8.73 65.80 38.05
C SER A 146 10.11 65.83 38.70
N SER A 147 10.14 65.80 40.03
CA SER A 147 11.33 65.68 40.86
C SER A 147 11.73 64.23 41.15
N ILE A 148 11.27 63.27 40.33
CA ILE A 148 11.47 61.83 40.51
C ILE A 148 12.05 61.24 39.22
N ASN A 149 13.17 60.53 39.37
CA ASN A 149 14.14 60.15 38.34
C ASN A 149 13.91 58.69 37.88
N VAL A 150 12.89 58.42 37.06
CA VAL A 150 12.61 57.09 36.50
C VAL A 150 12.47 57.23 34.98
N ASP A 151 13.35 56.58 34.21
CA ASP A 151 13.34 56.60 32.73
C ASP A 151 12.50 55.43 32.19
N VAL A 152 11.41 55.67 31.43
CA VAL A 152 10.46 54.67 30.90
C VAL A 152 9.89 55.03 29.52
N ASN A 153 9.43 54.00 28.78
CA ASN A 153 8.69 54.19 27.52
C ASN A 153 7.19 53.96 27.73
N THR A 154 6.39 55.02 27.64
CA THR A 154 4.93 54.93 27.82
C THR A 154 4.22 54.87 26.47
N LEU A 155 3.46 53.79 26.23
CA LEU A 155 2.71 53.58 25.00
C LEU A 155 1.29 54.15 25.09
N TYR A 156 0.88 54.91 24.07
CA TYR A 156 -0.47 55.48 23.97
C TYR A 156 -0.93 55.67 22.52
N PHE A 157 -2.23 55.93 22.32
CA PHE A 157 -2.82 56.30 21.03
C PHE A 157 -3.94 57.33 21.22
N TYR A 158 -4.38 57.98 20.13
CA TYR A 158 -5.55 58.85 20.14
C TYR A 158 -6.79 58.10 19.64
N ASP A 159 -7.88 58.13 20.41
CA ASP A 159 -9.18 57.59 19.98
C ASP A 159 -9.88 58.50 18.93
N ASP A 160 -11.07 58.09 18.48
CA ASP A 160 -11.86 58.83 17.49
C ASP A 160 -12.39 60.19 18.00
N GLN A 161 -12.24 60.46 19.30
CA GLN A 161 -12.55 61.74 19.94
C GLN A 161 -11.29 62.58 20.22
N SER A 162 -10.13 62.17 19.69
CA SER A 162 -8.83 62.83 19.92
C SER A 162 -8.39 62.82 21.40
N LYS A 163 -8.83 61.84 22.19
CA LYS A 163 -8.35 61.65 23.57
C LYS A 163 -7.23 60.64 23.60
N ALA A 164 -6.20 60.93 24.40
CA ALA A 164 -5.06 60.04 24.57
C ALA A 164 -5.42 58.86 25.49
N GLN A 165 -5.30 57.65 24.95
CA GLN A 165 -5.54 56.39 25.63
C GLN A 165 -4.20 55.70 25.92
N TYR A 166 -3.89 55.50 27.19
CA TYR A 166 -2.61 54.95 27.67
C TYR A 166 -2.76 53.49 28.06
N ILE A 167 -1.72 52.71 27.75
CA ILE A 167 -1.71 51.27 28.04
C ILE A 167 -1.57 51.01 29.55
N TYR A 168 -2.39 50.09 30.07
CA TYR A 168 -2.35 49.62 31.45
C TYR A 168 -2.75 48.13 31.55
N PRO A 169 -2.57 47.47 32.71
CA PRO A 169 -3.02 46.10 32.93
C PRO A 169 -4.41 46.07 33.55
N GLU A 170 -5.28 45.27 32.97
CA GLU A 170 -6.62 44.98 33.49
C GLU A 170 -6.75 43.50 33.79
N GLN A 171 -7.44 43.15 34.87
CA GLN A 171 -7.63 41.77 35.29
C GLN A 171 -8.90 41.21 34.67
N ASP A 172 -8.83 39.99 34.11
CA ASP A 172 -10.00 39.28 33.61
C ASP A 172 -10.73 38.50 34.72
N VAL A 173 -11.78 37.76 34.35
CA VAL A 173 -12.60 36.95 35.27
C VAL A 173 -11.86 35.77 35.90
N ASN A 174 -10.76 35.32 35.28
CA ASN A 174 -9.94 34.21 35.75
C ASN A 174 -8.79 34.68 36.64
N GLY A 175 -8.58 36.00 36.73
CA GLY A 175 -7.52 36.61 37.52
C GLY A 175 -6.25 36.91 36.72
N ASP A 176 -6.25 36.67 35.41
CA ASP A 176 -5.13 36.94 34.52
C ASP A 176 -5.11 38.42 34.09
N TRP A 177 -3.93 38.97 33.91
CA TRP A 177 -3.74 40.40 33.60
C TRP A 177 -3.48 40.59 32.11
N TYR A 178 -4.37 41.28 31.42
CA TYR A 178 -4.26 41.58 29.99
C TYR A 178 -4.04 43.07 29.74
N VAL A 179 -3.59 43.39 28.54
CA VAL A 179 -3.35 44.77 28.11
C VAL A 179 -4.66 45.47 27.73
N ALA A 180 -4.97 46.53 28.46
CA ALA A 180 -6.08 47.46 28.19
C ALA A 180 -5.56 48.88 27.96
N ALA A 181 -6.45 49.82 27.62
CA ALA A 181 -6.13 51.23 27.42
C ALA A 181 -7.18 52.15 28.08
N GLN A 182 -6.73 53.24 28.69
CA GLN A 182 -7.62 54.20 29.35
C GLN A 182 -7.11 55.64 29.27
N GLU A 183 -8.02 56.60 29.48
CA GLU A 183 -7.69 58.00 29.67
C GLU A 183 -7.19 58.26 31.11
N LEU A 184 -6.19 59.13 31.24
CA LEU A 184 -5.65 59.54 32.54
C LEU A 184 -6.39 60.76 33.11
N ASN A 185 -7.69 60.62 33.38
CA ASN A 185 -8.60 61.71 33.79
C ASN A 185 -9.09 61.61 35.25
N SER A 186 -8.54 60.69 36.05
CA SER A 186 -8.93 60.48 37.44
C SER A 186 -7.73 60.15 38.34
N LEU A 187 -7.85 60.38 39.65
CA LEU A 187 -6.81 60.03 40.62
C LEU A 187 -6.52 58.51 40.70
N SER A 188 -7.44 57.67 40.23
CA SER A 188 -7.29 56.22 40.15
C SER A 188 -6.79 55.72 38.80
N SER A 189 -6.70 56.59 37.79
CA SER A 189 -6.21 56.22 36.46
C SER A 189 -4.72 55.88 36.51
N ILE A 190 -4.32 54.89 35.71
CA ILE A 190 -2.94 54.38 35.68
C ILE A 190 -2.43 54.20 34.25
N ALA A 191 -1.11 54.31 34.07
CA ALA A 191 -0.42 53.95 32.84
C ALA A 191 0.89 53.24 33.15
N ASP A 192 1.30 52.29 32.31
CA ASP A 192 2.54 51.56 32.48
C ASP A 192 3.65 52.04 31.53
N GLY A 193 4.88 52.02 32.06
CA GLY A 193 6.11 52.34 31.36
C GLY A 193 6.95 51.09 31.17
N PHE A 194 7.54 50.96 29.98
CA PHE A 194 8.23 49.76 29.53
C PHE A 194 9.73 49.98 29.27
N ASN A 195 10.49 48.90 29.41
CA ASN A 195 11.88 48.80 29.01
C ASN A 195 12.10 47.56 28.13
N ASN A 196 13.10 47.64 27.23
CA ASN A 196 13.55 46.51 26.43
C ASN A 196 14.61 45.76 27.23
N ILE A 197 14.36 44.49 27.52
CA ILE A 197 15.29 43.59 28.18
C ILE A 197 15.84 42.61 27.14
N GLU A 198 17.17 42.53 27.06
CA GLU A 198 17.85 41.57 26.21
C GLU A 198 17.51 40.14 26.64
N ILE A 199 17.33 39.27 25.65
CA ILE A 199 17.00 37.86 25.89
C ILE A 199 18.25 37.18 26.46
N GLU A 200 18.07 36.42 27.55
CA GLU A 200 19.19 35.68 28.13
C GLU A 200 19.73 34.64 27.14
N GLU A 201 21.04 34.51 27.06
CA GLU A 201 21.68 33.52 26.21
C GLU A 201 21.90 32.21 26.96
N ASP A 202 21.60 31.08 26.30
CA ASP A 202 21.76 29.76 26.89
C ASP A 202 23.12 29.15 26.52
N ALA A 203 23.93 28.79 27.52
CA ALA A 203 25.22 28.16 27.28
C ALA A 203 25.05 26.68 26.95
N ILE A 204 25.58 26.24 25.82
CA ILE A 204 25.54 24.83 25.39
C ILE A 204 26.62 24.05 26.13
N SER A 205 26.28 22.90 26.73
CA SER A 205 27.22 22.05 27.48
C SER A 205 28.24 21.35 26.56
N ALA A 206 29.42 20.95 27.07
CA ALA A 206 30.43 20.24 26.26
C ALA A 206 29.89 18.90 25.80
N ASP A 207 29.14 18.24 26.69
CA ASP A 207 28.54 16.95 26.44
C ASP A 207 27.51 17.08 25.32
N ASP A 208 26.68 18.12 25.34
CA ASP A 208 25.68 18.36 24.28
C ASP A 208 26.33 18.73 22.95
N MET A 209 27.39 19.54 22.96
CA MET A 209 28.17 19.80 21.75
C MET A 209 28.76 18.51 21.18
N ASN A 210 29.45 17.71 21.99
CA ASN A 210 30.12 16.49 21.53
C ASN A 210 29.13 15.38 21.10
N LYS A 211 27.85 15.44 21.50
CA LYS A 211 26.83 14.50 21.02
C LYS A 211 26.52 14.66 19.54
N MET A 212 26.79 15.83 18.93
CA MET A 212 26.45 16.12 17.53
C MET A 212 27.10 15.15 16.53
N LEU A 213 28.32 14.65 16.81
CA LEU A 213 29.04 13.69 15.95
C LEU A 213 29.62 12.49 16.73
N LYS A 214 28.96 12.03 17.80
CA LYS A 214 29.39 10.85 18.62
C LYS A 214 30.81 11.00 19.20
N GLY A 215 31.07 12.12 19.87
CA GLY A 215 32.34 12.43 20.54
C GLY A 215 32.99 13.75 20.09
N GLY A 216 32.34 14.49 19.20
CA GLY A 216 32.79 15.77 18.67
C GLY A 216 31.66 16.52 17.97
N PHE A 217 32.01 17.61 17.32
CA PHE A 217 31.14 18.48 16.53
C PHE A 217 31.97 19.15 15.43
N SER A 218 31.33 19.86 14.50
CA SER A 218 32.06 20.75 13.61
C SER A 218 31.31 22.07 13.44
N LEU A 219 32.01 23.13 13.05
CA LEU A 219 31.44 24.46 12.89
C LEU A 219 31.54 24.92 11.43
N ALA A 220 30.42 25.38 10.89
CA ALA A 220 30.36 26.08 9.62
C ALA A 220 30.24 27.58 9.84
N PHE A 221 30.90 28.34 8.96
CA PHE A 221 30.90 29.80 8.97
C PHE A 221 30.35 30.30 7.64
N GLY A 222 29.45 31.28 7.70
CA GLY A 222 28.83 31.87 6.52
C GLY A 222 28.22 33.23 6.81
N TYR A 223 27.36 33.65 5.90
CA TYR A 223 26.51 34.82 6.01
C TYR A 223 25.10 34.46 5.54
N THR A 224 24.15 35.35 5.80
CA THR A 224 22.79 35.24 5.30
C THR A 224 22.64 36.06 4.02
N ASN A 225 22.04 35.48 2.98
CA ASN A 225 21.65 36.15 1.74
C ASN A 225 20.18 35.82 1.48
N ASP A 226 19.28 36.81 1.38
CA ASP A 226 17.83 36.60 1.28
C ASP A 226 17.26 35.59 2.31
N ASP A 227 17.69 35.68 3.57
CA ASP A 227 17.34 34.76 4.67
C ASP A 227 17.86 33.30 4.53
N GLU A 228 18.70 33.00 3.54
CA GLU A 228 19.35 31.69 3.36
C GLU A 228 20.83 31.69 3.78
N TYR A 229 21.32 30.55 4.25
CA TYR A 229 22.72 30.37 4.63
C TYR A 229 23.61 30.21 3.39
N GLU A 230 24.60 31.09 3.23
CA GLU A 230 25.69 30.94 2.28
C GLU A 230 27.03 30.78 2.98
N ALA A 231 27.75 29.71 2.66
CA ALA A 231 29.09 29.47 3.19
C ALA A 231 30.10 30.45 2.57
N TYR A 232 31.06 30.92 3.37
CA TYR A 232 32.18 31.69 2.83
C TYR A 232 33.01 30.82 1.88
N SER A 233 33.04 31.16 0.59
CA SER A 233 33.80 30.44 -0.43
C SER A 233 35.31 30.44 -0.21
N ASP A 234 35.84 31.48 0.44
CA ASP A 234 37.24 31.62 0.82
C ASP A 234 37.38 32.35 2.17
N LEU A 235 37.38 31.58 3.27
CA LEU A 235 37.56 32.08 4.63
C LEU A 235 39.00 31.89 5.11
N GLN A 236 39.75 32.98 5.20
CA GLN A 236 41.16 32.97 5.58
C GLN A 236 41.31 32.61 7.07
N GLY A 237 42.16 31.60 7.34
CA GLY A 237 42.56 31.18 8.69
C GLY A 237 41.48 30.49 9.50
N ASN A 238 40.52 29.85 8.84
CA ASN A 238 39.56 28.97 9.50
C ASN A 238 40.28 27.71 10.04
N VAL A 239 40.62 27.70 11.33
CA VAL A 239 41.21 26.53 12.00
C VAL A 239 40.17 25.53 12.51
N PHE A 240 38.89 25.90 12.50
CA PHE A 240 37.76 25.13 13.00
C PHE A 240 37.21 24.13 11.97
N THR A 241 37.91 23.96 10.84
CA THR A 241 37.54 22.99 9.81
C THR A 241 37.71 21.55 10.30
N GLY A 242 36.75 20.69 9.93
CA GLY A 242 36.70 19.28 10.31
C GLY A 242 36.14 19.06 11.72
N GLU A 243 36.15 17.80 12.16
CA GLU A 243 35.66 17.41 13.48
C GLU A 243 36.57 17.92 14.61
N ILE A 244 35.95 18.52 15.62
CA ILE A 244 36.56 19.04 16.84
C ILE A 244 35.80 18.55 18.07
N GLU A 245 36.52 18.34 19.16
CA GLU A 245 36.00 17.86 20.42
C GLU A 245 36.10 18.97 21.48
N ALA A 246 35.02 19.18 22.23
CA ALA A 246 34.98 20.08 23.39
C ALA A 246 35.47 19.34 24.65
N LYS A 247 36.66 19.70 25.14
CA LYS A 247 37.19 19.21 26.43
C LYS A 247 36.89 20.20 27.54
N THR A 248 36.21 19.76 28.60
CA THR A 248 35.86 20.62 29.74
C THR A 248 37.08 21.30 30.35
N ALA A 249 37.03 22.63 30.44
CA ALA A 249 37.99 23.42 31.20
C ALA A 249 37.72 23.24 32.71
N LYS A 250 38.76 23.32 33.55
CA LYS A 250 38.73 22.98 35.00
C LYS A 250 37.63 23.64 35.84
N THR A 251 36.85 24.61 35.33
CA THR A 251 36.08 25.56 36.17
C THR A 251 34.55 25.52 35.99
N SER A 252 33.97 24.91 34.95
CA SER A 252 32.54 24.53 34.89
C SER A 252 32.27 23.64 33.66
N GLY A 253 31.12 22.97 33.61
CA GLY A 253 30.66 22.22 32.42
C GLY A 253 30.26 23.10 31.22
N THR A 254 30.40 24.42 31.31
CA THR A 254 30.04 25.42 30.27
C THR A 254 31.24 26.09 29.57
N TYR A 255 32.48 25.77 29.96
CA TYR A 255 33.72 26.30 29.36
C TYR A 255 34.62 25.17 28.84
N TYR A 256 35.20 25.34 27.66
CA TYR A 256 35.88 24.24 26.94
C TYR A 256 37.18 24.64 26.26
N PHE A 257 38.03 23.64 26.04
CA PHE A 257 39.12 23.68 25.08
C PHE A 257 38.73 22.84 23.87
N TYR A 258 38.87 23.39 22.66
CA TYR A 258 38.62 22.61 21.44
C TYR A 258 39.86 21.85 21.00
N ARG A 259 39.69 20.56 20.73
CA ARG A 259 40.75 19.64 20.25
C ARG A 259 40.36 19.04 18.91
N LYS A 260 41.24 19.12 17.92
CA LYS A 260 41.05 18.47 16.61
C LYS A 260 41.33 16.97 16.68
N ALA A 261 40.88 16.22 15.66
CA ALA A 261 41.17 14.78 15.50
C ALA A 261 42.68 14.44 15.54
N ASP A 262 43.55 15.31 15.02
CA ASP A 262 45.02 15.16 15.09
C ASP A 262 45.63 15.50 16.46
N LYS A 263 44.77 15.64 17.49
CA LYS A 263 45.07 15.98 18.88
C LYS A 263 45.66 17.39 19.09
N LYS A 264 45.53 18.30 18.12
CA LYS A 264 45.92 19.71 18.33
C LYS A 264 44.81 20.52 18.98
N TYR A 265 45.17 21.41 19.91
CA TYR A 265 44.23 22.31 20.59
C TYR A 265 44.14 23.67 19.90
N LEU A 266 42.93 24.16 19.70
CA LEU A 266 42.66 25.47 19.09
C LEU A 266 42.82 26.60 20.11
N LEU A 267 43.36 27.73 19.66
CA LEU A 267 43.53 28.93 20.48
C LEU A 267 43.68 30.20 19.64
N LEU A 268 43.44 31.34 20.27
CA LEU A 268 43.76 32.66 19.75
C LEU A 268 45.26 32.94 19.89
N ALA A 269 45.91 33.36 18.80
CA ALA A 269 47.35 33.60 18.76
C ALA A 269 47.74 34.90 19.47
N ASP A 270 48.82 34.89 20.25
CA ASP A 270 49.23 36.02 21.09
C ASP A 270 50.71 36.02 21.49
N GLY A 271 51.24 37.21 21.81
CA GLY A 271 52.39 37.60 22.65
C GLY A 271 53.74 36.89 22.48
N ASP A 272 53.74 35.56 22.52
CA ASP A 272 54.92 34.68 22.41
C ASP A 272 54.99 33.98 21.05
N MET A 273 53.96 34.15 20.20
CA MET A 273 53.82 33.49 18.91
C MET A 273 54.24 34.41 17.75
N LYS A 274 54.66 33.82 16.62
CA LYS A 274 54.91 34.56 15.38
C LYS A 274 53.61 34.69 14.58
N ASP A 275 53.52 35.72 13.73
CA ASP A 275 52.41 35.92 12.78
C ASP A 275 51.01 35.99 13.41
N ILE A 276 50.90 36.60 14.60
CA ILE A 276 49.70 36.63 15.44
C ILE A 276 48.53 37.46 14.89
N VAL A 277 48.80 38.39 13.96
CA VAL A 277 47.78 39.24 13.31
C VAL A 277 47.79 39.09 11.79
N TRP A 278 46.66 39.40 11.15
CA TRP A 278 46.46 39.30 9.70
C TRP A 278 47.25 40.34 8.90
N SER A 279 47.42 41.55 9.41
CA SER A 279 48.18 42.61 8.73
C SER A 279 48.71 43.63 9.72
N GLU A 280 50.01 43.92 9.69
CA GLU A 280 50.61 44.98 10.52
C GLU A 280 50.47 46.39 9.90
N ASN A 281 49.99 46.47 8.65
CA ASN A 281 50.01 47.69 7.83
C ASN A 281 48.62 48.28 7.55
N THR A 282 47.55 47.71 8.11
CA THR A 282 46.17 48.19 7.90
C THR A 282 45.49 48.40 9.25
N ALA A 283 44.95 49.61 9.48
CA ALA A 283 44.24 50.02 10.70
C ALA A 283 42.95 49.22 11.03
N ASN A 284 42.65 48.17 10.26
CA ASN A 284 41.47 47.32 10.41
C ASN A 284 41.79 45.86 10.83
N LEU A 285 43.05 45.42 10.76
CA LEU A 285 43.46 44.02 11.00
C LEU A 285 44.80 43.87 11.76
N ASP A 286 45.25 44.94 12.41
CA ASP A 286 46.55 45.01 13.10
C ASP A 286 46.47 44.80 14.62
N GLY A 287 45.26 44.63 15.18
CA GLY A 287 45.05 44.44 16.62
C GLY A 287 45.41 45.66 17.49
N LYS A 288 45.47 46.89 16.93
CA LYS A 288 45.93 48.10 17.66
C LYS A 288 44.90 49.23 17.65
N LYS A 289 44.86 50.06 18.71
CA LYS A 289 44.05 51.30 18.78
C LYS A 289 42.56 51.13 18.40
N SER A 290 42.13 51.58 17.21
CA SER A 290 40.75 51.49 16.70
C SER A 290 40.32 50.07 16.28
N SER A 291 41.28 49.17 16.08
CA SER A 291 41.12 47.75 15.74
C SER A 291 41.56 46.84 16.88
N ALA A 292 41.66 47.34 18.12
CA ALA A 292 42.26 46.61 19.25
C ALA A 292 41.66 45.21 19.54
N TYR A 293 40.45 44.92 19.05
CA TYR A 293 39.82 43.61 19.18
C TYR A 293 39.89 42.74 17.92
N ARG A 294 40.20 43.30 16.75
CA ARG A 294 40.14 42.61 15.44
C ARG A 294 41.52 42.52 14.79
N GLY A 295 41.75 41.43 14.06
CA GLY A 295 42.99 41.18 13.34
C GLY A 295 43.81 40.01 13.87
N TYR A 296 43.52 39.51 15.06
CA TYR A 296 44.18 38.34 15.64
C TYR A 296 43.79 37.05 14.92
N LYS A 297 44.78 36.16 14.71
CA LYS A 297 44.59 34.85 14.08
C LYS A 297 44.28 33.77 15.09
N PHE A 298 43.54 32.76 14.67
CA PHE A 298 43.48 31.49 15.37
C PHE A 298 44.58 30.54 14.89
N THR A 299 45.04 29.67 15.78
CA THR A 299 46.05 28.65 15.49
C THR A 299 45.77 27.36 16.28
N ALA A 300 46.57 26.33 16.05
CA ALA A 300 46.48 25.06 16.76
C ALA A 300 47.84 24.63 17.32
N LEU A 301 47.89 24.18 18.58
CA LEU A 301 49.10 23.65 19.24
C LEU A 301 49.02 22.13 19.41
N SER A 302 50.17 21.45 19.36
CA SER A 302 50.22 20.02 19.70
C SER A 302 49.74 19.77 21.13
N GLU A 303 49.23 18.57 21.41
CA GLU A 303 48.80 18.17 22.77
C GLU A 303 49.90 18.38 23.81
N HIS A 304 51.15 18.08 23.44
CA HIS A 304 52.31 18.30 24.30
C HIS A 304 52.54 19.80 24.59
N ASP A 305 52.57 20.65 23.56
CA ASP A 305 52.85 22.09 23.73
C ASP A 305 51.71 22.80 24.46
N PHE A 306 50.47 22.39 24.21
CA PHE A 306 49.31 22.88 24.94
C PHE A 306 49.37 22.51 26.42
N ALA A 307 49.82 21.29 26.76
CA ALA A 307 49.98 20.86 28.15
C ALA A 307 50.98 21.73 28.92
N GLN A 308 52.04 22.23 28.26
CA GLN A 308 53.06 23.11 28.84
C GLN A 308 52.58 24.54 29.13
N LEU A 309 51.42 24.96 28.59
CA LEU A 309 50.84 26.27 28.92
C LEU A 309 50.34 26.30 30.37
N SER A 310 50.59 27.41 31.06
CA SER A 310 50.00 27.65 32.39
C SER A 310 48.48 27.75 32.31
N ASP A 311 47.78 27.41 33.39
CA ASP A 311 46.31 27.49 33.46
C ASP A 311 45.81 28.92 33.11
N ALA A 312 46.54 29.96 33.51
CA ALA A 312 46.24 31.34 33.15
C ALA A 312 46.37 31.60 31.63
N LYS A 313 47.37 31.02 30.96
CA LYS A 313 47.52 31.14 29.50
C LYS A 313 46.47 30.33 28.74
N LYS A 314 46.09 29.14 29.23
CA LYS A 314 44.99 28.34 28.66
C LYS A 314 43.67 29.12 28.73
N LYS A 315 43.36 29.67 29.91
CA LYS A 315 42.18 30.50 30.14
C LYS A 315 42.15 31.75 29.25
N ALA A 316 43.29 32.43 29.09
CA ALA A 316 43.37 33.67 28.32
C ALA A 316 43.44 33.50 26.79
N ARG A 317 43.56 32.26 26.27
CA ARG A 317 43.81 32.03 24.83
C ARG A 317 42.95 30.94 24.21
N ALA A 318 42.48 29.97 24.99
CA ALA A 318 41.89 28.74 24.46
C ALA A 318 40.57 28.33 25.14
N GLU A 319 40.13 29.06 26.16
CA GLU A 319 38.85 28.76 26.82
C GLU A 319 37.70 29.37 26.00
N PHE A 320 36.89 28.50 25.42
CA PHE A 320 35.71 28.84 24.62
C PHE A 320 34.43 28.61 25.42
N GLN A 321 33.36 29.28 25.02
CA GLN A 321 31.99 29.03 25.43
C GLN A 321 31.07 29.29 24.23
N VAL A 322 30.00 28.50 24.10
CA VAL A 322 29.03 28.61 22.99
C VAL A 322 27.66 28.89 23.56
N PHE A 323 26.96 29.85 22.96
CA PHE A 323 25.56 30.13 23.26
C PHE A 323 24.66 29.92 22.05
N LYS A 324 23.39 29.61 22.32
CA LYS A 324 22.33 29.76 21.32
C LYS A 324 22.05 31.25 21.10
N SER A 325 22.06 31.71 19.84
CA SER A 325 21.53 33.03 19.50
C SER A 325 20.01 32.98 19.51
N TYR A 326 19.37 34.04 19.98
CA TYR A 326 17.92 34.25 19.90
C TYR A 326 17.63 35.51 19.07
N ASP A 327 18.19 35.54 17.85
CA ASP A 327 18.02 36.64 16.90
C ASP A 327 16.76 36.50 16.04
N PHE A 328 16.16 35.29 15.97
CA PHE A 328 14.92 34.94 15.25
C PHE A 328 14.87 35.43 13.80
N ASN A 329 16.02 35.56 13.14
CA ASN A 329 16.07 35.46 11.69
C ASN A 329 15.77 33.99 11.32
N ASN A 330 15.40 33.65 10.08
CA ASN A 330 14.92 32.30 9.69
C ASN A 330 15.89 31.12 9.96
N THR A 331 17.04 31.38 10.58
CA THR A 331 18.10 30.43 10.90
C THR A 331 18.75 30.84 12.22
N ASP A 332 18.55 30.09 13.31
CA ASP A 332 19.22 30.37 14.59
C ASP A 332 20.75 30.20 14.45
N SER A 333 21.55 31.23 14.75
CA SER A 333 23.02 31.19 14.71
C SER A 333 23.63 30.84 16.08
N LEU A 334 24.88 30.37 16.10
CA LEU A 334 25.65 30.11 17.33
C LEU A 334 26.53 31.31 17.68
N ILE A 335 26.59 31.66 18.97
CA ILE A 335 27.52 32.65 19.49
C ILE A 335 28.71 31.92 20.10
N VAL A 336 29.84 31.91 19.39
CA VAL A 336 31.09 31.32 19.89
C VAL A 336 31.95 32.43 20.50
N THR A 337 32.22 32.34 21.80
CA THR A 337 32.97 33.34 22.56
C THR A 337 34.24 32.76 23.18
N LEU A 338 35.22 33.64 23.41
CA LEU A 338 36.34 33.44 24.32
C LEU A 338 36.17 34.43 25.49
N PRO A 339 35.51 34.03 26.58
CA PRO A 339 35.07 34.94 27.63
C PRO A 339 36.23 35.59 28.40
N ASN A 340 37.41 34.96 28.40
CA ASN A 340 38.58 35.39 29.15
C ASN A 340 39.77 35.80 28.27
N ALA A 341 39.59 35.92 26.94
CA ALA A 341 40.69 36.17 26.01
C ALA A 341 41.45 37.47 26.32
N LYS A 342 42.79 37.45 26.25
CA LYS A 342 43.62 38.65 26.42
C LYS A 342 44.79 38.64 25.43
N VAL A 343 44.87 39.64 24.56
CA VAL A 343 45.93 39.77 23.54
C VAL A 343 46.37 41.23 23.34
N GLY A 344 47.65 41.45 23.05
CA GLY A 344 48.22 42.77 22.69
C GLY A 344 47.83 43.97 23.58
N GLU A 345 47.54 45.12 22.96
CA GLU A 345 47.14 46.40 23.60
C GLU A 345 45.61 46.57 23.67
N MET A 346 44.87 45.51 24.00
CA MET A 346 43.42 45.61 24.18
C MET A 346 43.06 46.69 25.23
N PRO A 347 42.04 47.55 25.01
CA PRO A 347 41.93 48.87 25.64
C PRO A 347 41.74 48.96 27.16
N LYS A 348 41.64 47.86 27.93
CA LYS A 348 41.68 47.83 29.41
C LYS A 348 41.78 46.40 29.96
N PRO A 349 42.40 46.18 31.14
CA PRO A 349 42.38 44.87 31.81
C PRO A 349 41.00 44.58 32.44
N TRP A 350 40.35 43.51 31.99
CA TRP A 350 39.10 42.97 32.57
C TRP A 350 39.23 42.64 34.05
N GLY A 351 38.38 43.27 34.88
CA GLY A 351 38.36 43.10 36.34
C GLY A 351 36.98 43.07 36.97
N ASN A 352 35.89 42.93 36.20
CA ASN A 352 34.53 42.78 36.73
C ASN A 352 33.92 41.43 36.29
N THR A 353 33.13 40.80 37.14
CA THR A 353 32.68 39.40 37.01
C THR A 353 31.50 39.18 36.05
N THR A 354 31.16 40.18 35.24
CA THR A 354 29.96 40.21 34.36
C THR A 354 30.28 40.36 32.86
N ASP A 355 31.54 40.50 32.48
CA ASP A 355 31.96 40.66 31.07
C ASP A 355 32.04 39.33 30.32
N LYS A 356 31.49 39.27 29.09
CA LYS A 356 31.44 38.06 28.24
C LYS A 356 32.60 37.96 27.21
N GLY A 357 33.63 38.80 27.34
CA GLY A 357 34.90 38.70 26.61
C GLY A 357 34.85 39.10 25.13
N VAL A 358 35.34 38.23 24.24
CA VAL A 358 35.36 38.46 22.78
C VAL A 358 34.63 37.35 22.03
N ARG A 359 33.94 37.67 20.93
CA ARG A 359 33.26 36.69 20.07
C ARG A 359 34.06 36.40 18.81
N LEU A 360 33.89 35.21 18.22
CA LEU A 360 34.37 34.92 16.87
C LEU A 360 33.70 35.88 15.87
N PHE A 361 34.49 36.33 14.90
CA PHE A 361 34.07 37.37 13.96
C PHE A 361 34.73 37.16 12.59
N VAL A 362 34.07 37.58 11.51
CA VAL A 362 34.66 37.58 10.16
C VAL A 362 34.78 39.02 9.68
N SER A 363 36.01 39.45 9.43
CA SER A 363 36.30 40.80 8.93
C SER A 363 36.56 40.75 7.43
N THR A 364 35.80 41.51 6.65
CA THR A 364 35.98 41.61 5.20
C THR A 364 36.83 42.82 4.86
N VAL A 365 37.97 42.60 4.21
CA VAL A 365 38.88 43.67 3.78
C VAL A 365 39.27 43.43 2.32
N ALA A 366 39.00 44.42 1.47
CA ALA A 366 39.29 44.36 0.02
C ALA A 366 38.71 43.09 -0.65
N GLY A 367 37.48 42.71 -0.30
CA GLY A 367 36.78 41.55 -0.86
C GLY A 367 37.26 40.19 -0.35
N LYS A 368 38.13 40.14 0.68
CA LYS A 368 38.58 38.90 1.32
C LYS A 368 38.08 38.81 2.75
N ASN A 369 37.67 37.60 3.16
CA ASN A 369 37.09 37.33 4.47
C ASN A 369 38.12 36.71 5.41
N TYR A 370 38.32 37.30 6.59
CA TYR A 370 39.31 36.88 7.57
C TYR A 370 38.66 36.50 8.90
N LEU A 371 38.87 35.27 9.37
CA LEU A 371 38.40 34.84 10.69
C LEU A 371 39.25 35.49 11.79
N THR A 372 38.58 36.19 12.72
CA THR A 372 39.20 36.92 13.82
C THR A 372 38.22 37.04 15.00
N VAL A 373 38.41 38.00 15.90
CA VAL A 373 37.52 38.26 17.04
C VAL A 373 37.02 39.70 17.06
N ILE A 374 35.96 39.94 17.84
CA ILE A 374 35.41 41.26 18.14
C ILE A 374 35.02 41.34 19.63
N GLU A 375 35.01 42.54 20.21
CA GLU A 375 34.46 42.74 21.56
C GLU A 375 33.00 42.27 21.60
N TYR A 376 32.68 41.50 22.63
CA TYR A 376 31.40 40.81 22.73
C TYR A 376 30.20 41.78 22.63
N ASP A 377 30.19 42.87 23.41
CA ASP A 377 29.09 43.85 23.44
C ASP A 377 29.02 44.75 22.18
N LYS A 378 30.02 44.66 21.30
CA LYS A 378 30.07 45.43 20.04
C LYS A 378 29.69 44.61 18.81
N ALA A 379 29.47 43.30 18.96
CA ALA A 379 28.93 42.48 17.89
C ALA A 379 27.46 42.85 17.67
N ASN A 380 27.07 43.10 16.41
CA ASN A 380 25.67 43.22 16.07
C ASN A 380 25.12 41.82 15.80
N ASP A 381 24.14 41.38 16.61
CA ASP A 381 23.52 40.05 16.49
C ASP A 381 22.61 39.92 15.27
N ARG A 382 22.33 41.01 14.54
CA ARG A 382 21.59 40.91 13.28
C ARG A 382 22.48 40.34 12.18
N LEU A 383 22.08 39.22 11.62
CA LEU A 383 22.58 38.69 10.34
C LEU A 383 21.94 39.51 9.21
N ALA A 384 22.70 40.29 8.45
CA ALA A 384 22.19 41.07 7.32
C ALA A 384 23.16 40.98 6.13
N ASP A 385 22.75 41.44 4.95
CA ASP A 385 23.61 41.51 3.76
C ASP A 385 24.88 42.31 4.05
N VAL A 386 26.03 41.76 3.66
CA VAL A 386 27.34 42.38 3.85
C VAL A 386 27.50 43.56 2.88
N ASP A 387 27.31 44.78 3.37
CA ASP A 387 27.54 45.97 2.54
C ASP A 387 29.06 46.22 2.40
N ASN A 388 29.60 45.77 1.27
CA ASN A 388 31.01 45.40 1.15
C ASN A 388 31.99 46.58 1.02
N ASN A 389 31.57 47.85 1.19
CA ASN A 389 32.45 49.01 0.88
C ASN A 389 32.17 50.35 1.62
N GLY A 390 31.40 50.41 2.72
CA GLY A 390 30.93 51.69 3.28
C GLY A 390 31.24 52.00 4.75
N TYR A 391 32.50 52.03 5.20
CA TYR A 391 32.82 52.43 6.60
C TYR A 391 33.76 53.63 6.67
N ASN A 392 33.21 54.83 6.47
CA ASN A 392 33.98 56.09 6.39
C ASN A 392 33.99 56.89 7.71
N ASN A 393 33.21 56.51 8.71
CA ASN A 393 33.36 57.05 10.06
C ASN A 393 33.38 55.91 11.08
N THR A 394 34.13 56.15 12.14
CA THR A 394 34.45 55.22 13.19
C THR A 394 33.31 55.26 14.20
N GLU A 395 32.46 54.23 14.27
CA GLU A 395 31.78 53.72 15.48
C GLU A 395 30.79 52.58 15.13
N VAL A 396 31.06 51.38 15.69
CA VAL A 396 30.13 50.26 15.99
C VAL A 396 29.11 49.80 14.93
N GLY A 397 29.34 48.59 14.39
CA GLY A 397 28.32 47.81 13.67
C GLY A 397 28.87 46.97 12.53
N ALA A 398 29.75 46.01 12.84
CA ALA A 398 30.16 44.98 11.89
C ALA A 398 29.34 43.71 12.19
N LEU A 399 28.66 43.16 11.19
CA LEU A 399 27.66 42.09 11.33
C LEU A 399 28.32 40.78 11.77
N ALA A 400 27.77 40.11 12.78
CA ALA A 400 28.29 38.82 13.23
C ALA A 400 28.20 37.78 12.09
N PRO A 401 29.19 36.87 11.94
CA PRO A 401 29.06 35.78 10.98
C PRO A 401 27.93 34.84 11.39
N TYR A 402 27.29 34.22 10.39
CA TYR A 402 26.42 33.09 10.63
C TYR A 402 27.28 31.87 11.01
N ILE A 403 27.08 31.33 12.21
CA ILE A 403 27.78 30.13 12.69
C ILE A 403 26.74 29.06 12.99
N LYS A 404 26.94 27.84 12.45
CA LYS A 404 26.13 26.68 12.83
C LYS A 404 27.00 25.46 13.09
N PHE A 405 26.43 24.46 13.76
CA PHE A 405 27.00 23.13 13.71
C PHE A 405 26.92 22.61 12.26
N SER A 406 28.02 22.07 11.74
CA SER A 406 28.04 21.31 10.50
C SER A 406 28.14 19.81 10.78
N GLY A 407 27.39 19.02 10.01
CA GLY A 407 27.29 17.58 10.19
C GLY A 407 26.36 17.17 11.34
N THR A 408 25.61 16.10 11.09
CA THR A 408 24.76 15.40 12.06
C THR A 408 24.96 13.90 11.87
N ASN A 409 24.84 13.11 12.94
CA ASN A 409 24.73 11.65 12.85
C ASN A 409 23.28 11.16 12.77
N ILE A 410 22.31 12.10 12.83
CA ILE A 410 20.88 11.84 12.63
C ILE A 410 20.65 11.72 11.13
N LEU A 411 20.06 10.62 10.72
CA LEU A 411 19.78 10.28 9.33
C LEU A 411 18.64 11.16 8.79
N ASP A 412 18.78 11.62 7.54
CA ASP A 412 17.64 12.11 6.76
C ASP A 412 16.82 10.88 6.33
N ILE A 413 15.77 10.57 7.11
CA ILE A 413 14.97 9.35 6.99
C ILE A 413 14.34 9.24 5.59
N PRO A 414 13.59 10.24 5.08
CA PRO A 414 13.07 10.19 3.72
C PRO A 414 14.16 10.00 2.67
N ARG A 415 15.27 10.74 2.76
CA ARG A 415 16.30 10.68 1.72
C ARG A 415 17.02 9.32 1.65
N GLU A 416 17.13 8.62 2.78
CA GLU A 416 17.74 7.29 2.81
C GLU A 416 16.76 6.19 2.40
N PHE A 417 15.49 6.27 2.83
CA PHE A 417 14.57 5.11 2.77
C PHE A 417 13.40 5.25 1.79
N ALA A 418 12.99 6.45 1.38
CA ALA A 418 11.82 6.63 0.52
C ALA A 418 12.01 6.01 -0.87
N GLY A 419 10.94 5.44 -1.43
CA GLY A 419 10.89 4.84 -2.76
C GLY A 419 11.61 3.49 -2.89
N LYS A 420 11.87 2.81 -1.77
CA LYS A 420 12.62 1.54 -1.72
C LYS A 420 11.98 0.55 -0.76
N ILE A 421 12.29 -0.73 -0.97
CA ILE A 421 11.82 -1.85 -0.15
C ILE A 421 12.96 -2.32 0.76
N TRP A 422 12.67 -2.52 2.04
CA TRP A 422 13.68 -2.79 3.06
C TRP A 422 13.44 -4.08 3.83
N ASN A 423 14.52 -4.82 4.07
CA ASN A 423 14.60 -5.88 5.07
C ASN A 423 15.33 -5.34 6.30
N ILE A 424 14.78 -5.57 7.50
CA ILE A 424 15.33 -5.06 8.76
C ILE A 424 15.73 -6.25 9.64
N THR A 425 17.03 -6.41 9.93
CA THR A 425 17.56 -7.55 10.70
C THR A 425 18.49 -7.12 11.83
N THR A 426 18.77 -7.99 12.80
CA THR A 426 19.63 -7.69 13.97
C THR A 426 21.12 -7.93 13.73
N GLY A 427 21.54 -8.48 12.59
CA GLY A 427 22.93 -8.91 12.40
C GLY A 427 23.18 -9.68 11.10
N SER A 428 24.25 -10.48 11.07
CA SER A 428 24.60 -11.36 9.94
C SER A 428 25.17 -12.71 10.43
N ASP A 429 24.87 -13.06 11.68
CA ASP A 429 25.43 -14.21 12.40
C ASP A 429 24.34 -15.28 12.64
N GLU A 430 24.69 -16.43 13.19
CA GLU A 430 23.76 -17.58 13.41
C GLU A 430 22.51 -17.28 14.26
N ASN A 431 22.52 -16.17 15.01
CA ASN A 431 21.39 -15.69 15.82
C ASN A 431 20.70 -14.47 15.18
N GLU A 432 20.86 -14.26 13.87
CA GLU A 432 20.18 -13.20 13.14
C GLU A 432 18.66 -13.36 13.24
N MET A 433 17.99 -12.23 13.47
CA MET A 433 16.54 -12.15 13.57
C MET A 433 16.03 -11.10 12.59
N SER A 434 14.84 -11.32 12.04
CA SER A 434 14.14 -10.35 11.19
C SER A 434 13.18 -9.53 12.04
N LEU A 435 12.95 -8.27 11.68
CA LEU A 435 11.83 -7.50 12.22
C LEU A 435 10.55 -8.29 11.94
N SER A 436 9.74 -8.47 12.99
CA SER A 436 8.56 -9.33 12.95
C SER A 436 7.44 -8.66 12.15
N PRO A 437 6.81 -9.35 11.18
CA PRO A 437 5.59 -8.86 10.56
C PRO A 437 4.38 -8.85 11.51
N VAL A 438 4.51 -9.36 12.74
CA VAL A 438 3.47 -9.27 13.78
C VAL A 438 3.82 -8.17 14.78
N GLN A 439 2.88 -7.24 15.03
CA GLN A 439 3.02 -6.25 16.08
C GLN A 439 2.49 -6.80 17.42
N ALA A 440 3.36 -7.48 18.18
CA ALA A 440 3.02 -7.98 19.51
C ALA A 440 4.16 -7.77 20.52
N ALA A 441 4.67 -6.55 20.58
CA ALA A 441 5.77 -6.19 21.48
C ALA A 441 5.46 -4.91 22.25
N ASP A 442 5.76 -4.92 23.55
CA ASP A 442 5.93 -3.68 24.29
C ASP A 442 7.11 -2.91 23.68
N VAL A 443 6.97 -1.61 23.45
CA VAL A 443 8.08 -0.75 22.98
C VAL A 443 9.30 -0.86 23.91
N ASP A 444 9.10 -1.23 25.17
CA ASP A 444 10.17 -1.45 26.14
C ASP A 444 10.89 -2.81 26.01
N SER A 445 10.43 -3.75 25.15
CA SER A 445 11.01 -5.09 24.94
C SER A 445 11.51 -5.30 23.50
N TYR A 446 12.79 -5.02 23.28
CA TYR A 446 13.44 -5.18 21.97
C TYR A 446 13.34 -6.60 21.40
N GLU A 447 13.52 -7.62 22.24
CA GLU A 447 13.52 -9.01 21.79
C GLU A 447 12.17 -9.47 21.23
N GLN A 448 11.07 -8.77 21.56
CA GLN A 448 9.73 -9.08 21.06
C GLN A 448 9.45 -8.45 19.68
N LEU A 449 10.23 -7.45 19.27
CA LEU A 449 10.07 -6.81 17.95
C LEU A 449 10.57 -7.69 16.80
N PHE A 450 11.41 -8.68 17.09
CA PHE A 450 12.09 -9.48 16.09
C PHE A 450 11.67 -10.95 16.21
N ALA A 451 11.50 -11.59 15.06
CA ALA A 451 11.27 -13.02 14.93
C ALA A 451 12.54 -13.72 14.44
N PRO A 452 12.78 -15.00 14.79
CA PRO A 452 13.88 -15.77 14.23
C PRO A 452 13.90 -15.72 12.71
N ILE A 453 15.05 -15.47 12.09
CA ILE A 453 15.14 -15.19 10.64
C ILE A 453 14.57 -16.32 9.77
N LYS A 454 14.62 -17.58 10.22
CA LYS A 454 14.06 -18.73 9.49
C LYS A 454 12.53 -18.75 9.44
N GLN A 455 11.88 -17.95 10.27
CA GLN A 455 10.42 -17.89 10.36
C GLN A 455 9.83 -16.81 9.46
N VAL A 456 10.65 -15.86 9.00
CA VAL A 456 10.24 -14.71 8.18
C VAL A 456 10.88 -14.81 6.80
N ASP A 457 10.06 -14.74 5.76
CA ASP A 457 10.54 -14.72 4.38
C ASP A 457 10.99 -13.32 3.96
N LEU A 458 12.31 -13.13 3.83
CA LEU A 458 12.92 -11.86 3.42
C LEU A 458 12.92 -11.62 1.90
N THR A 459 12.51 -12.60 1.10
CA THR A 459 12.51 -12.55 -0.38
C THR A 459 11.15 -12.14 -0.96
N ASN A 460 10.10 -12.35 -0.18
CA ASN A 460 8.70 -12.03 -0.48
C ASN A 460 8.17 -10.95 0.47
N PRO A 461 6.98 -10.36 0.20
CA PRO A 461 6.50 -9.18 0.94
C PRO A 461 6.37 -9.35 2.46
N GLU A 462 6.21 -10.58 2.96
CA GLU A 462 6.18 -10.93 4.38
C GLU A 462 7.28 -10.27 5.23
N GLY A 463 8.55 -10.30 4.78
CA GLY A 463 9.68 -9.73 5.51
C GLY A 463 10.02 -8.29 5.13
N GLN A 464 9.25 -7.69 4.21
CA GLN A 464 9.60 -6.46 3.52
C GLN A 464 8.82 -5.26 4.07
N TRP A 465 9.50 -4.12 4.14
CA TRP A 465 9.01 -2.91 4.80
C TRP A 465 9.18 -1.68 3.90
N LEU A 466 8.21 -0.77 3.99
CA LEU A 466 8.15 0.49 3.27
C LEU A 466 8.16 1.66 4.24
N LEU A 467 8.79 2.78 3.86
CA LEU A 467 8.76 4.00 4.67
C LEU A 467 7.44 4.75 4.42
N TYR A 468 6.77 5.16 5.49
CA TYR A 468 5.66 6.11 5.46
C TYR A 468 5.76 7.15 6.59
N ALA A 469 4.87 8.14 6.59
CA ALA A 469 4.73 9.12 7.66
C ALA A 469 3.25 9.42 7.92
N ASP A 470 2.88 9.67 9.18
CA ASP A 470 1.53 10.12 9.54
C ASP A 470 1.32 11.63 9.29
N GLU A 471 0.10 12.11 9.54
CA GLU A 471 -0.28 13.53 9.40
C GLU A 471 0.56 14.48 10.27
N ASP A 472 1.08 13.99 11.40
CA ASP A 472 1.93 14.75 12.33
C ASP A 472 3.40 14.82 11.84
N GLY A 473 3.73 14.11 10.76
CA GLY A 473 5.06 14.05 10.16
C GLY A 473 6.01 13.08 10.86
N ASP A 474 5.47 12.17 11.69
CA ASP A 474 6.24 11.11 12.33
C ASP A 474 6.39 9.91 11.38
N TYR A 475 7.62 9.43 11.24
CA TYR A 475 7.97 8.39 10.27
C TYR A 475 7.79 6.98 10.87
N TYR A 476 7.45 6.02 10.02
CA TYR A 476 7.47 4.61 10.40
C TYR A 476 7.73 3.72 9.20
N PHE A 477 8.27 2.53 9.47
CA PHE A 477 8.27 1.46 8.51
C PHE A 477 6.95 0.68 8.64
N VAL A 478 6.25 0.47 7.53
CA VAL A 478 5.05 -0.38 7.45
C VAL A 478 5.39 -1.67 6.70
N ASN A 479 4.97 -2.81 7.23
CA ASN A 479 5.12 -4.09 6.54
C ASN A 479 4.18 -4.15 5.32
N ARG A 480 4.67 -4.68 4.20
CA ARG A 480 3.94 -4.71 2.91
C ARG A 480 2.69 -5.59 2.88
N GLU A 481 2.46 -6.37 3.93
CA GLU A 481 1.54 -7.51 3.90
C GLU A 481 0.67 -7.56 5.17
N SER A 482 1.28 -7.30 6.33
CA SER A 482 0.60 -7.33 7.63
C SER A 482 0.10 -5.98 8.14
N GLY A 483 0.54 -4.88 7.55
CA GLY A 483 0.29 -3.52 8.06
C GLY A 483 0.99 -3.16 9.36
N ALA A 484 1.80 -4.06 9.93
CA ALA A 484 2.54 -3.80 11.16
C ALA A 484 3.46 -2.57 11.01
N LYS A 485 3.53 -1.73 12.05
CA LYS A 485 4.30 -0.48 12.04
C LYS A 485 5.50 -0.53 12.98
N PHE A 486 6.62 0.01 12.53
CA PHE A 486 7.84 0.24 13.31
C PHE A 486 8.20 1.74 13.29
N ASN A 487 7.85 2.42 14.39
CA ASN A 487 7.91 3.89 14.50
C ASN A 487 9.34 4.41 14.70
N ILE A 488 9.71 5.42 13.92
CA ILE A 488 11.03 6.05 13.91
C ILE A 488 10.91 7.58 13.90
N THR A 489 11.88 8.30 14.46
CA THR A 489 11.81 9.76 14.53
C THR A 489 13.17 10.42 14.33
N THR A 490 13.15 11.61 13.73
CA THR A 490 14.29 12.54 13.68
C THR A 490 14.31 13.49 14.88
N ALA A 491 13.26 13.49 15.72
CA ALA A 491 13.19 14.34 16.90
C ALA A 491 14.32 14.01 17.88
N ALA A 492 14.92 15.06 18.44
CA ALA A 492 16.05 14.88 19.33
C ALA A 492 15.66 14.17 20.64
N ASP A 493 14.44 14.41 21.10
CA ASP A 493 13.78 13.72 22.19
C ASP A 493 12.65 12.84 21.62
N ALA A 494 12.89 11.54 21.48
CA ALA A 494 11.84 10.63 21.04
C ALA A 494 10.73 10.57 22.09
N VAL A 495 9.47 10.69 21.65
CA VAL A 495 8.31 10.46 22.50
C VAL A 495 8.23 8.96 22.81
N LYS A 496 7.59 8.58 23.94
CA LYS A 496 7.39 7.17 24.31
C LYS A 496 6.73 6.42 23.14
N GLY A 497 7.42 5.45 22.54
CA GLY A 497 6.90 4.73 21.37
C GLY A 497 7.79 4.80 20.13
N GLN A 498 8.71 5.76 20.05
CA GLN A 498 9.49 6.05 18.83
C GLN A 498 10.99 5.79 19.00
N TRP A 499 11.66 5.46 17.88
CA TRP A 499 13.09 5.18 17.86
C TRP A 499 13.88 6.16 17.01
N VAL A 500 15.06 6.57 17.48
CA VAL A 500 16.00 7.35 16.66
C VAL A 500 16.97 6.41 15.95
N ILE A 501 17.09 6.53 14.63
CA ILE A 501 18.02 5.76 13.81
C ILE A 501 19.25 6.61 13.44
N ARG A 502 20.44 6.03 13.62
CA ARG A 502 21.71 6.64 13.21
C ARG A 502 22.48 5.73 12.27
N LYS A 503 23.16 6.29 11.28
CA LYS A 503 23.99 5.54 10.32
C LYS A 503 25.45 5.57 10.73
N ILE A 504 26.07 4.41 10.96
CA ILE A 504 27.45 4.28 11.42
C ILE A 504 28.15 3.17 10.63
N ASN A 505 29.23 3.51 9.92
CA ASN A 505 30.05 2.56 9.16
C ASN A 505 29.23 1.61 8.24
N GLY A 506 28.13 2.11 7.67
CA GLY A 506 27.24 1.33 6.79
C GLY A 506 26.20 0.46 7.50
N LYS A 507 26.11 0.51 8.84
CA LYS A 507 25.05 -0.12 9.65
C LYS A 507 24.18 0.93 10.33
N PHE A 508 23.06 0.51 10.93
CA PHE A 508 22.14 1.40 11.61
C PHE A 508 22.08 1.09 13.13
N GLU A 509 22.14 2.11 13.96
CA GLU A 509 21.97 2.00 15.42
C GLU A 509 20.59 2.54 15.81
N ILE A 510 19.84 1.78 16.60
CA ILE A 510 18.57 2.20 17.21
C ILE A 510 18.87 2.79 18.59
N CYS A 511 18.36 3.99 18.85
CA CYS A 511 18.57 4.75 20.08
C CYS A 511 17.25 5.21 20.69
N LYS A 512 17.17 5.27 22.02
CA LYS A 512 16.00 5.78 22.76
C LYS A 512 15.73 7.28 22.56
N ASN A 513 16.75 8.04 22.15
CA ASN A 513 16.67 9.45 21.77
C ASN A 513 17.98 9.86 21.05
N ALA A 514 18.04 11.07 20.51
CA ALA A 514 19.21 11.56 19.78
C ALA A 514 20.44 11.86 20.67
N TYR A 515 20.28 11.83 22.00
CA TYR A 515 21.31 12.20 22.96
C TYR A 515 21.99 11.01 23.65
N THR A 516 21.48 9.78 23.47
CA THR A 516 22.05 8.58 24.08
C THR A 516 23.36 8.18 23.38
N THR A 517 24.44 7.94 24.14
CA THR A 517 25.77 7.58 23.61
C THR A 517 25.93 6.09 23.32
N ASP A 518 25.19 5.25 24.05
CA ASP A 518 25.15 3.80 23.84
C ASP A 518 23.97 3.48 22.91
N ALA A 519 24.25 2.78 21.81
CA ALA A 519 23.18 2.20 21.00
C ALA A 519 22.35 1.27 21.89
N TRP A 520 21.03 1.33 21.79
CA TRP A 520 20.19 0.33 22.43
C TRP A 520 20.50 -1.03 21.79
N LYS A 521 20.44 -1.09 20.45
CA LYS A 521 20.83 -2.24 19.63
C LYS A 521 21.26 -1.79 18.23
N VAL A 522 22.02 -2.63 17.54
CA VAL A 522 22.44 -2.44 16.14
C VAL A 522 21.49 -3.24 15.25
N VAL A 523 21.04 -2.64 14.16
CA VAL A 523 20.25 -3.28 13.10
C VAL A 523 20.91 -3.08 11.73
N ASN A 524 20.65 -4.03 10.84
CA ASN A 524 20.95 -3.92 9.43
C ASN A 524 19.64 -3.60 8.71
N ILE A 525 19.63 -2.51 7.96
CA ILE A 525 18.52 -2.15 7.08
C ILE A 525 19.08 -2.28 5.67
N THR A 526 18.65 -3.31 4.94
CA THR A 526 19.17 -3.65 3.63
C THR A 526 18.06 -3.59 2.60
N GLU A 527 18.38 -3.06 1.42
CA GLU A 527 17.42 -3.01 0.32
C GLU A 527 17.08 -4.44 -0.11
N ALA A 528 15.81 -4.77 -0.23
CA ALA A 528 15.36 -6.10 -0.62
C ALA A 528 15.77 -6.39 -2.06
N LYS A 529 16.31 -7.59 -2.31
CA LYS A 529 16.74 -8.00 -3.65
C LYS A 529 15.56 -8.50 -4.46
N ASP A 530 15.52 -8.11 -5.73
CA ASP A 530 14.52 -8.59 -6.71
C ASP A 530 13.07 -8.37 -6.24
N ALA A 531 12.84 -7.30 -5.46
CA ALA A 531 11.53 -6.92 -4.96
C ALA A 531 10.89 -5.89 -5.89
N GLU A 532 9.60 -6.09 -6.18
CA GLU A 532 8.82 -5.23 -7.07
C GLU A 532 7.97 -4.26 -6.24
N LEU A 533 8.08 -2.97 -6.54
CA LEU A 533 7.37 -1.88 -5.85
C LEU A 533 6.29 -1.28 -6.77
N GLY A 534 5.09 -1.08 -6.24
CA GLY A 534 3.96 -0.45 -6.91
C GLY A 534 2.83 -1.44 -7.21
N HIS A 535 3.10 -2.50 -7.95
CA HIS A 535 2.14 -3.58 -8.27
C HIS A 535 2.88 -4.90 -8.44
N SER A 536 2.50 -5.95 -7.70
CA SER A 536 3.16 -7.27 -7.78
C SER A 536 2.25 -8.38 -7.26
N GLY A 537 2.34 -9.58 -7.85
CA GLY A 537 1.75 -10.80 -7.28
C GLY A 537 2.74 -11.69 -6.51
N LYS A 538 3.96 -11.19 -6.28
CA LYS A 538 5.06 -11.99 -5.75
C LYS A 538 4.78 -12.48 -4.33
N GLY A 539 5.02 -13.78 -4.10
CA GLY A 539 4.79 -14.44 -2.81
C GLY A 539 3.42 -15.13 -2.71
N TYR A 540 2.60 -15.06 -3.76
CA TYR A 540 1.33 -15.76 -3.89
C TYR A 540 1.31 -16.60 -5.16
N VAL A 541 0.62 -17.74 -5.10
CA VAL A 541 0.55 -18.68 -6.22
C VAL A 541 -0.56 -18.27 -7.18
N GLU A 542 -0.18 -18.12 -8.45
CA GLU A 542 -1.09 -18.08 -9.59
C GLU A 542 -1.09 -19.46 -10.24
N PHE A 543 -2.19 -20.20 -10.08
CA PHE A 543 -2.32 -21.52 -10.71
C PHE A 543 -2.68 -21.39 -12.19
N ASP A 544 -2.06 -22.22 -13.03
CA ASP A 544 -2.49 -22.37 -14.41
C ASP A 544 -3.78 -23.21 -14.43
N MET A 545 -4.93 -22.55 -14.57
CA MET A 545 -6.22 -23.21 -14.51
C MET A 545 -6.42 -24.25 -15.62
N ASP A 546 -5.68 -24.17 -16.73
CA ASP A 546 -5.69 -25.22 -17.76
C ASP A 546 -4.95 -26.49 -17.30
N GLU A 547 -3.94 -26.35 -16.43
CA GLU A 547 -3.26 -27.45 -15.74
C GLU A 547 -4.07 -27.97 -14.53
N GLU A 548 -4.73 -27.08 -13.79
CA GLU A 548 -5.48 -27.48 -12.58
C GLU A 548 -6.76 -28.26 -12.88
N GLN A 549 -7.34 -28.08 -14.06
CA GLN A 549 -8.49 -28.86 -14.52
C GLN A 549 -8.18 -30.35 -14.68
N VAL A 550 -6.90 -30.75 -14.61
CA VAL A 550 -6.46 -32.00 -15.23
C VAL A 550 -5.53 -32.84 -14.35
N ASN A 551 -4.87 -32.18 -13.41
CA ASN A 551 -3.95 -32.78 -12.46
C ASN A 551 -4.53 -32.57 -11.07
N GLY A 552 -5.11 -33.64 -10.52
CA GLY A 552 -5.37 -33.67 -9.10
C GLY A 552 -4.08 -33.40 -8.32
N LYS A 553 -4.19 -32.97 -7.08
CA LYS A 553 -3.05 -32.64 -6.23
C LYS A 553 -3.15 -33.34 -4.90
N TYR A 554 -2.04 -33.90 -4.43
CA TYR A 554 -1.91 -34.31 -3.05
C TYR A 554 -1.34 -33.16 -2.23
N MET A 555 -1.90 -32.98 -1.05
CA MET A 555 -1.40 -32.05 -0.05
C MET A 555 -0.78 -32.84 1.08
N SER A 556 0.47 -32.54 1.36
CA SER A 556 1.23 -33.17 2.43
C SER A 556 1.95 -32.14 3.28
N PHE A 557 2.28 -32.50 4.52
CA PHE A 557 3.15 -31.69 5.37
C PHE A 557 4.12 -32.58 6.13
N GLU A 558 5.27 -32.01 6.48
CA GLU A 558 6.26 -32.65 7.33
C GLU A 558 6.18 -32.08 8.74
N THR A 559 5.98 -32.95 9.74
CA THR A 559 6.00 -32.54 11.16
C THR A 559 7.42 -32.16 11.59
N ALA A 560 7.56 -31.44 12.71
CA ALA A 560 8.87 -31.14 13.31
C ALA A 560 9.77 -32.36 13.64
N LEU A 561 9.21 -33.59 13.61
CA LEU A 561 9.94 -34.83 13.80
C LEU A 561 10.41 -35.49 12.48
N GLY A 562 10.16 -34.86 11.33
CA GLY A 562 10.50 -35.39 10.01
C GLY A 562 9.54 -36.44 9.48
N GLU A 563 8.32 -36.52 10.03
CA GLU A 563 7.28 -37.45 9.57
C GLU A 563 6.33 -36.75 8.60
N THR A 564 6.16 -37.31 7.40
CA THR A 564 5.22 -36.82 6.38
C THR A 564 3.80 -37.34 6.64
N TYR A 565 2.83 -36.45 6.56
CA TYR A 565 1.40 -36.75 6.59
C TYR A 565 0.72 -36.12 5.39
N TYR A 566 -0.34 -36.77 4.91
CA TYR A 566 -1.22 -36.32 3.84
C TYR A 566 -2.57 -35.91 4.41
N ILE A 567 -3.21 -34.96 3.75
CA ILE A 567 -4.65 -34.72 3.94
C ILE A 567 -5.39 -35.92 3.35
N GLY A 568 -6.04 -36.71 4.19
CA GLY A 568 -6.73 -37.93 3.82
C GLY A 568 -8.19 -37.96 4.26
N LYS A 569 -8.90 -39.01 3.88
CA LYS A 569 -10.26 -39.28 4.35
C LYS A 569 -10.43 -40.69 4.87
N ASP A 570 -11.37 -40.88 5.79
CA ASP A 570 -11.80 -42.22 6.20
C ASP A 570 -12.88 -42.79 5.26
N LYS A 571 -13.46 -43.94 5.63
CA LYS A 571 -14.47 -44.62 4.80
C LYS A 571 -15.81 -43.90 4.74
N ASP A 572 -16.03 -42.95 5.65
CA ASP A 572 -17.27 -42.17 5.77
C ASP A 572 -17.04 -40.73 5.28
N ASP A 573 -16.01 -40.49 4.45
CA ASP A 573 -15.57 -39.19 3.93
C ASP A 573 -15.15 -38.17 5.02
N ASN A 574 -14.87 -38.58 6.26
CA ASN A 574 -14.35 -37.64 7.26
C ASN A 574 -12.89 -37.32 6.98
N VAL A 575 -12.57 -36.02 6.91
CA VAL A 575 -11.21 -35.52 6.74
C VAL A 575 -10.34 -35.86 7.95
N LYS A 576 -9.15 -36.39 7.70
CA LYS A 576 -8.14 -36.77 8.69
C LYS A 576 -6.72 -36.53 8.17
N LEU A 577 -5.74 -36.59 9.05
CA LEU A 577 -4.34 -36.72 8.66
C LEU A 577 -3.94 -38.20 8.60
N THR A 578 -3.27 -38.61 7.52
CA THR A 578 -2.83 -40.00 7.32
C THR A 578 -1.37 -40.07 6.87
N LYS A 579 -0.66 -41.14 7.24
CA LYS A 579 0.69 -41.42 6.72
C LYS A 579 0.67 -42.24 5.43
N ASN A 580 -0.50 -42.79 5.09
CA ASN A 580 -0.66 -43.62 3.91
C ASN A 580 -1.08 -42.73 2.74
N GLU A 581 -0.20 -42.55 1.77
CA GLU A 581 -0.48 -41.78 0.55
C GLU A 581 -1.70 -42.32 -0.21
N SER A 582 -1.99 -43.62 -0.14
CA SER A 582 -3.18 -44.21 -0.77
C SER A 582 -4.50 -43.90 -0.05
N GLU A 583 -4.46 -43.19 1.07
CA GLU A 583 -5.63 -42.66 1.78
C GLU A 583 -5.73 -41.14 1.63
N ALA A 584 -4.81 -40.52 0.87
CA ALA A 584 -4.77 -39.09 0.62
C ALA A 584 -5.94 -38.68 -0.28
N ILE A 585 -6.51 -37.51 0.01
CA ILE A 585 -7.50 -36.89 -0.86
C ILE A 585 -6.74 -36.30 -2.06
N GLU A 586 -7.19 -36.67 -3.25
CA GLU A 586 -6.78 -36.01 -4.50
C GLU A 586 -7.64 -34.75 -4.63
N PHE A 587 -7.02 -33.56 -4.61
CA PHE A 587 -7.70 -32.27 -4.70
C PHE A 587 -7.59 -31.66 -6.10
N ARG A 588 -8.68 -31.08 -6.59
CA ARG A 588 -8.70 -30.16 -7.74
C ARG A 588 -8.75 -28.74 -7.22
N VAL A 589 -7.96 -27.87 -7.82
CA VAL A 589 -7.99 -26.45 -7.53
C VAL A 589 -9.01 -25.79 -8.48
N LYS A 590 -9.95 -25.03 -7.93
CA LYS A 590 -10.84 -24.16 -8.72
C LYS A 590 -10.60 -22.71 -8.30
N GLN A 591 -10.28 -21.84 -9.25
CA GLN A 591 -10.26 -20.40 -9.02
C GLN A 591 -11.69 -19.92 -8.78
N MET A 592 -11.87 -19.00 -7.84
CA MET A 592 -13.18 -18.40 -7.63
C MET A 592 -13.40 -17.27 -8.65
N GLU A 593 -14.60 -17.21 -9.19
CA GLU A 593 -15.02 -16.24 -10.20
C GLU A 593 -16.40 -15.70 -9.80
N HIS A 594 -16.62 -14.41 -10.01
CA HIS A 594 -17.95 -13.81 -9.96
C HIS A 594 -18.53 -13.65 -11.37
N ASN A 595 -19.78 -14.07 -11.54
CA ASN A 595 -20.50 -13.90 -12.79
C ASN A 595 -21.20 -12.53 -12.83
N PHE A 596 -20.53 -11.54 -13.41
CA PHE A 596 -21.07 -10.20 -13.59
C PHE A 596 -21.91 -10.04 -14.87
N SER A 597 -22.38 -11.14 -15.49
CA SER A 597 -23.11 -11.12 -16.78
C SER A 597 -24.29 -10.16 -16.81
N ASP A 598 -24.97 -9.95 -15.69
CA ASP A 598 -26.12 -9.05 -15.59
C ASP A 598 -25.74 -7.56 -15.44
N HIS A 599 -24.44 -7.25 -15.25
CA HIS A 599 -23.92 -5.90 -15.02
C HIS A 599 -22.88 -5.46 -16.07
N SER A 600 -21.86 -6.28 -16.35
CA SER A 600 -20.75 -5.98 -17.27
C SER A 600 -20.66 -6.92 -18.48
N GLY A 601 -21.40 -8.04 -18.46
CA GLY A 601 -21.59 -8.93 -19.60
C GLY A 601 -20.57 -10.07 -19.74
N TYR A 602 -19.67 -10.29 -18.76
CA TYR A 602 -18.70 -11.38 -18.76
C TYR A 602 -18.40 -11.86 -17.32
N ALA A 603 -18.04 -13.14 -17.15
CA ALA A 603 -17.48 -13.69 -15.91
C ALA A 603 -15.96 -13.44 -15.86
N ALA A 604 -15.43 -13.11 -14.69
CA ALA A 604 -14.00 -12.85 -14.49
C ALA A 604 -13.52 -13.43 -13.14
N PRO A 605 -12.22 -13.78 -13.02
CA PRO A 605 -11.63 -14.19 -11.75
C PRO A 605 -11.74 -13.13 -10.66
N ASP A 606 -11.95 -13.57 -9.43
CA ASP A 606 -11.93 -12.68 -8.27
C ASP A 606 -10.49 -12.27 -7.96
N THR A 607 -10.16 -11.02 -8.28
CA THR A 607 -8.84 -10.44 -8.07
C THR A 607 -8.81 -9.74 -6.72
N LEU A 608 -7.85 -10.10 -5.86
CA LEU A 608 -7.71 -9.53 -4.52
C LEU A 608 -6.52 -8.58 -4.47
N HIS A 609 -6.72 -7.37 -3.96
CA HIS A 609 -5.68 -6.35 -3.81
C HIS A 609 -5.44 -5.98 -2.34
N HIS A 610 -4.21 -6.14 -1.87
CA HIS A 610 -3.76 -5.54 -0.62
C HIS A 610 -2.95 -4.27 -0.89
N TYR A 611 -3.37 -3.15 -0.29
CA TYR A 611 -2.72 -1.86 -0.50
C TYR A 611 -1.86 -1.46 0.71
N THR A 612 -0.63 -1.04 0.44
CA THR A 612 0.27 -0.45 1.44
C THR A 612 0.70 0.95 1.01
N SER A 613 0.56 1.93 1.90
CA SER A 613 1.00 3.30 1.64
C SER A 613 2.50 3.47 1.88
N TYR A 614 3.19 4.20 1.00
CA TYR A 614 4.62 4.49 1.13
C TYR A 614 4.99 5.87 0.59
N LEU A 615 6.15 6.39 0.99
CA LEU A 615 6.70 7.65 0.52
C LEU A 615 7.70 7.43 -0.61
N LYS A 616 7.69 8.32 -1.60
CA LYS A 616 8.70 8.40 -2.65
C LYS A 616 8.97 9.84 -3.07
N TYR A 617 10.11 10.06 -3.72
CA TYR A 617 10.36 11.32 -4.43
C TYR A 617 9.75 11.27 -5.82
N ASN A 618 9.01 12.31 -6.20
CA ASN A 618 8.49 12.48 -7.55
C ASN A 618 9.56 13.05 -8.51
N GLU A 619 9.20 13.26 -9.78
CA GLU A 619 10.12 13.82 -10.80
C GLU A 619 10.64 15.24 -10.48
N LYS A 620 10.01 15.95 -9.54
CA LYS A 620 10.39 17.30 -9.09
C LYS A 620 11.22 17.28 -7.80
N ASP A 621 11.65 16.11 -7.34
CA ASP A 621 12.36 15.92 -6.06
C ASP A 621 11.50 16.34 -4.84
N GLU A 622 10.17 16.27 -4.97
CA GLU A 622 9.23 16.48 -3.87
C GLU A 622 8.84 15.13 -3.25
N LEU A 623 8.80 15.07 -1.92
CA LEU A 623 8.34 13.89 -1.20
C LEU A 623 6.82 13.77 -1.33
N VAL A 624 6.34 12.65 -1.86
CA VAL A 624 4.91 12.36 -2.07
C VAL A 624 4.58 10.98 -1.54
N SER A 625 3.32 10.79 -1.12
CA SER A 625 2.79 9.45 -0.87
C SER A 625 2.62 8.68 -2.18
N ALA A 626 2.51 7.36 -2.09
CA ALA A 626 2.26 6.42 -3.16
C ALA A 626 1.67 5.13 -2.59
N VAL A 627 1.13 4.28 -3.47
CA VAL A 627 0.50 3.01 -3.07
C VAL A 627 1.26 1.85 -3.71
N ASP A 628 1.56 0.86 -2.89
CA ASP A 628 2.07 -0.44 -3.28
C ASP A 628 0.91 -1.44 -3.22
N THR A 629 0.73 -2.22 -4.30
CA THR A 629 -0.40 -3.14 -4.47
C THR A 629 0.13 -4.56 -4.57
N LEU A 630 -0.36 -5.44 -3.69
CA LEU A 630 -0.18 -6.88 -3.82
C LEU A 630 -1.45 -7.49 -4.40
N GLU A 631 -1.32 -8.15 -5.54
CA GLU A 631 -2.42 -8.79 -6.27
C GLU A 631 -2.34 -10.31 -6.09
N PHE A 632 -3.45 -10.95 -5.76
CA PHE A 632 -3.52 -12.41 -5.66
C PHE A 632 -4.94 -12.93 -5.86
N PHE A 633 -5.05 -14.24 -6.06
CA PHE A 633 -6.32 -14.91 -6.34
C PHE A 633 -6.71 -15.84 -5.19
N GLN A 634 -8.01 -16.15 -5.15
CA GLN A 634 -8.59 -17.10 -4.22
C GLN A 634 -9.02 -18.39 -4.93
N TYR A 635 -8.88 -19.51 -4.22
CA TYR A 635 -9.14 -20.84 -4.76
C TYR A 635 -9.94 -21.69 -3.77
N ALA A 636 -10.78 -22.56 -4.30
CA ALA A 636 -11.42 -23.63 -3.55
C ALA A 636 -10.79 -24.99 -3.89
N LEU A 637 -10.73 -25.85 -2.88
CA LEU A 637 -10.12 -27.18 -2.98
C LEU A 637 -11.22 -28.25 -3.04
N TYR A 638 -11.53 -28.73 -4.23
CA TYR A 638 -12.53 -29.76 -4.46
C TYR A 638 -11.89 -31.13 -4.40
N GLU A 639 -12.58 -32.12 -3.85
CA GLU A 639 -12.13 -33.49 -4.01
C GLU A 639 -12.28 -33.93 -5.48
N ASN A 640 -11.35 -34.74 -5.98
CA ASN A 640 -11.21 -35.01 -7.40
C ASN A 640 -12.33 -35.86 -7.99
N PHE A 641 -12.90 -36.78 -7.20
CA PHE A 641 -13.85 -37.80 -7.66
C PHE A 641 -15.31 -37.50 -7.27
N SER A 642 -15.52 -36.48 -6.44
CA SER A 642 -16.80 -35.96 -6.00
C SER A 642 -16.87 -34.46 -6.29
N GLU A 643 -18.03 -33.84 -6.07
CA GLU A 643 -18.15 -32.36 -6.08
C GLU A 643 -18.11 -31.78 -4.65
N LYS A 644 -17.66 -32.57 -3.67
CA LYS A 644 -17.42 -32.08 -2.30
C LYS A 644 -16.16 -31.24 -2.25
N TYR A 645 -16.15 -30.24 -1.39
CA TYR A 645 -15.02 -29.33 -1.21
C TYR A 645 -14.56 -29.26 0.25
N LEU A 646 -13.29 -28.90 0.43
CA LEU A 646 -12.70 -28.71 1.75
C LEU A 646 -13.24 -27.41 2.37
N LYS A 647 -13.98 -27.55 3.47
CA LYS A 647 -14.60 -26.44 4.19
C LYS A 647 -14.22 -26.48 5.67
N TYR A 648 -14.00 -25.33 6.27
CA TYR A 648 -13.85 -25.18 7.70
C TYR A 648 -15.21 -25.27 8.40
N ASP A 649 -15.35 -26.23 9.30
CA ASP A 649 -16.51 -26.34 10.19
C ASP A 649 -16.26 -25.52 11.45
N ASP A 650 -16.84 -24.34 11.47
CA ASP A 650 -16.64 -23.35 12.53
C ASP A 650 -17.22 -23.78 13.89
N VAL A 651 -18.16 -24.73 13.89
CA VAL A 651 -18.77 -25.29 15.11
C VAL A 651 -17.85 -26.34 15.73
N ASN A 652 -17.32 -27.23 14.90
CA ASN A 652 -16.46 -28.33 15.34
C ASN A 652 -14.96 -28.00 15.31
N LYS A 653 -14.58 -26.81 14.80
CA LYS A 653 -13.20 -26.29 14.71
C LYS A 653 -12.25 -27.22 13.96
N LYS A 654 -12.71 -27.76 12.83
CA LYS A 654 -11.95 -28.68 11.97
C LYS A 654 -12.38 -28.55 10.51
N PHE A 655 -11.53 -28.95 9.58
CA PHE A 655 -11.92 -29.07 8.18
C PHE A 655 -12.72 -30.35 7.92
N VAL A 656 -13.68 -30.25 7.01
CA VAL A 656 -14.56 -31.34 6.56
C VAL A 656 -14.73 -31.27 5.03
N LEU A 657 -15.15 -32.38 4.43
CA LEU A 657 -15.67 -32.36 3.06
C LEU A 657 -17.17 -32.02 3.13
N SER A 658 -17.56 -30.92 2.51
CA SER A 658 -18.96 -30.49 2.44
C SER A 658 -19.51 -30.65 1.02
N GLU A 659 -20.78 -31.05 0.94
CA GLU A 659 -21.60 -30.87 -0.26
C GLU A 659 -22.10 -29.41 -0.28
N ASP A 660 -22.32 -28.88 -1.47
CA ASP A 660 -22.88 -27.54 -1.63
C ASP A 660 -24.35 -27.53 -1.22
N TRP A 661 -24.79 -26.52 -0.45
CA TRP A 661 -26.17 -26.45 0.06
C TRP A 661 -27.11 -25.70 -0.90
N ALA A 662 -26.57 -25.06 -1.94
CA ALA A 662 -27.32 -24.45 -3.02
C ALA A 662 -26.67 -24.79 -4.36
N PRO A 663 -27.43 -25.06 -5.44
CA PRO A 663 -26.84 -25.00 -6.76
C PRO A 663 -26.36 -23.57 -6.95
N LEU A 664 -25.03 -23.37 -7.04
CA LEU A 664 -24.35 -22.15 -7.50
C LEU A 664 -25.33 -21.33 -8.36
N ASN A 665 -26.06 -20.42 -7.73
CA ASN A 665 -26.97 -19.57 -8.48
C ASN A 665 -26.05 -18.65 -9.26
N GLU A 666 -26.44 -18.32 -10.48
CA GLU A 666 -25.60 -17.63 -11.47
C GLU A 666 -25.22 -16.20 -11.06
N HIS A 667 -25.31 -15.83 -9.78
CA HIS A 667 -25.21 -14.46 -9.27
C HIS A 667 -24.25 -14.20 -8.11
N GLU A 668 -23.96 -15.10 -7.17
CA GLU A 668 -23.07 -14.76 -6.04
C GLU A 668 -22.28 -15.99 -5.54
N ASN A 669 -21.01 -16.12 -5.95
CA ASN A 669 -20.11 -17.21 -5.50
C ASN A 669 -19.51 -16.96 -4.10
N PHE A 670 -19.87 -15.86 -3.44
CA PHE A 670 -19.42 -15.51 -2.10
C PHE A 670 -20.52 -14.80 -1.29
N ASP A 671 -21.48 -15.56 -0.74
CA ASP A 671 -22.18 -15.17 0.50
C ASP A 671 -21.17 -15.17 1.68
N LEU A 672 -21.50 -14.58 2.83
CA LEU A 672 -20.80 -14.58 4.14
C LEU A 672 -20.12 -15.91 4.55
N TYR A 673 -20.42 -17.03 3.89
CA TYR A 673 -19.86 -18.37 4.08
C TYR A 673 -18.61 -18.67 3.22
N GLY A 674 -18.29 -17.85 2.21
CA GLY A 674 -17.15 -18.05 1.32
C GLY A 674 -15.79 -18.11 2.05
N ALA A 675 -15.71 -17.41 3.19
CA ALA A 675 -14.52 -17.41 4.05
C ALA A 675 -14.16 -18.83 4.53
N ASP A 676 -15.12 -19.75 4.65
CA ASP A 676 -14.92 -21.09 5.21
C ASP A 676 -14.26 -22.07 4.23
N TYR A 677 -14.31 -21.82 2.93
CA TYR A 677 -13.80 -22.77 1.92
C TYR A 677 -12.89 -22.17 0.85
N ALA A 678 -12.76 -20.84 0.80
CA ALA A 678 -11.81 -20.14 -0.07
C ALA A 678 -10.44 -20.01 0.60
N PHE A 679 -9.38 -20.18 -0.20
CA PHE A 679 -8.00 -20.10 0.23
C PHE A 679 -7.19 -19.18 -0.68
N VAL A 680 -6.34 -18.35 -0.08
CA VAL A 680 -5.20 -17.74 -0.76
C VAL A 680 -3.98 -18.63 -0.50
N VAL A 681 -3.22 -18.95 -1.55
CA VAL A 681 -2.04 -19.82 -1.44
C VAL A 681 -0.79 -18.96 -1.44
N LYS A 682 -0.14 -18.85 -0.28
CA LYS A 682 1.10 -18.10 -0.10
C LYS A 682 2.30 -19.01 -0.33
N GLU A 683 3.25 -18.58 -1.16
CA GLU A 683 4.52 -19.27 -1.39
C GLU A 683 5.61 -18.78 -0.42
N LYS A 684 6.45 -19.70 0.02
CA LYS A 684 7.61 -19.44 0.89
C LYS A 684 8.91 -19.65 0.13
N ALA A 685 9.97 -18.95 0.53
CA ALA A 685 11.30 -19.05 -0.09
C ALA A 685 11.90 -20.48 -0.16
N ASP A 686 11.42 -21.43 0.65
CA ASP A 686 11.83 -22.83 0.62
C ASP A 686 11.01 -23.72 -0.34
N GLY A 687 10.04 -23.14 -1.05
CA GLY A 687 9.12 -23.83 -1.97
C GLY A 687 7.90 -24.47 -1.28
N SER A 688 7.75 -24.30 0.03
CA SER A 688 6.52 -24.71 0.74
C SER A 688 5.44 -23.63 0.64
N TYR A 689 4.19 -24.03 0.92
CA TYR A 689 3.03 -23.15 0.84
C TYR A 689 2.33 -22.98 2.18
N ILE A 690 1.58 -21.88 2.34
CA ILE A 690 0.64 -21.65 3.44
C ILE A 690 -0.73 -21.42 2.81
N LEU A 691 -1.75 -22.13 3.32
CA LEU A 691 -3.14 -21.92 2.92
C LEU A 691 -3.78 -20.92 3.89
N VAL A 692 -4.14 -19.75 3.37
CA VAL A 692 -4.67 -18.60 4.12
C VAL A 692 -6.18 -18.51 3.91
N ARG A 693 -6.96 -18.25 4.96
CA ARG A 693 -8.42 -18.09 4.93
C ARG A 693 -8.87 -17.00 5.90
N ASP A 694 -10.16 -16.69 5.92
CA ASP A 694 -10.80 -15.77 6.89
C ASP A 694 -10.07 -14.44 7.07
N TYR A 695 -9.79 -13.76 5.96
CA TYR A 695 -9.21 -12.43 5.91
C TYR A 695 -10.29 -11.36 5.67
N ALA A 696 -9.99 -10.12 6.02
CA ALA A 696 -10.91 -9.01 5.80
C ALA A 696 -10.91 -8.62 4.32
N ILE A 697 -12.09 -8.50 3.73
CA ILE A 697 -12.30 -8.19 2.32
C ILE A 697 -13.47 -7.21 2.18
N ASP A 698 -13.30 -6.21 1.32
CA ASP A 698 -14.31 -5.21 1.00
C ASP A 698 -15.10 -5.65 -0.24
N TYR A 699 -16.35 -6.07 -0.03
CA TYR A 699 -17.23 -6.57 -1.09
C TYR A 699 -18.27 -5.54 -1.51
N ASP A 700 -18.58 -5.53 -2.80
CA ASP A 700 -19.75 -4.86 -3.35
C ASP A 700 -21.05 -5.61 -2.94
N TYR A 701 -21.97 -4.92 -2.25
CA TYR A 701 -23.25 -5.50 -1.81
C TYR A 701 -24.36 -5.32 -2.85
N CYS A 702 -25.08 -6.40 -3.16
CA CYS A 702 -26.29 -6.39 -3.99
C CYS A 702 -27.50 -6.98 -3.25
N ASP A 703 -28.71 -6.43 -3.46
CA ASP A 703 -29.95 -7.02 -2.96
C ASP A 703 -30.54 -8.00 -4.01
N LYS A 704 -31.02 -9.13 -3.53
CA LYS A 704 -31.42 -10.37 -4.21
C LYS A 704 -32.62 -10.29 -5.16
N ASP A 705 -33.23 -9.13 -5.37
CA ASP A 705 -34.45 -9.00 -6.17
C ASP A 705 -34.17 -8.47 -7.59
N ALA A 706 -34.78 -9.12 -8.59
CA ALA A 706 -34.70 -8.79 -10.01
C ALA A 706 -35.19 -7.35 -10.30
N GLY A 707 -34.24 -6.42 -10.22
CA GLY A 707 -34.46 -4.98 -10.27
C GLY A 707 -33.39 -4.22 -9.49
N HIS A 708 -32.13 -4.66 -9.62
CA HIS A 708 -31.00 -4.23 -8.78
C HIS A 708 -30.84 -2.69 -8.74
N GLU A 709 -31.21 -2.05 -7.63
CA GLU A 709 -30.72 -0.71 -7.34
C GLU A 709 -29.25 -0.83 -6.91
N VAL A 710 -28.33 -0.53 -7.84
CA VAL A 710 -26.91 -0.36 -7.51
C VAL A 710 -26.78 0.80 -6.53
N TRP A 711 -26.36 0.51 -5.30
CA TRP A 711 -26.15 1.51 -4.27
C TRP A 711 -25.00 2.44 -4.67
N TYR A 712 -24.89 3.56 -3.98
CA TYR A 712 -23.78 4.46 -4.24
C TYR A 712 -22.54 3.95 -3.51
N SER A 713 -21.45 3.80 -4.25
CA SER A 713 -20.10 3.64 -3.72
C SER A 713 -19.86 4.68 -2.61
N TRP A 714 -19.06 4.28 -1.64
CA TRP A 714 -18.45 5.15 -0.62
C TRP A 714 -17.73 6.34 -1.27
N ASN A 715 -17.32 6.20 -2.54
CA ASN A 715 -16.58 7.18 -3.30
C ASN A 715 -17.43 8.37 -3.70
N LYS A 716 -16.88 9.57 -3.49
CA LYS A 716 -17.35 10.80 -4.12
C LYS A 716 -16.48 11.15 -5.32
N ASP A 717 -17.10 11.58 -6.42
CA ASP A 717 -16.38 12.14 -7.55
C ASP A 717 -15.63 13.42 -7.12
N LYS A 718 -14.76 13.94 -7.99
CA LYS A 718 -14.01 15.20 -7.74
C LYS A 718 -14.88 16.43 -7.45
N LYS A 719 -16.21 16.31 -7.55
CA LYS A 719 -17.20 17.36 -7.28
C LYS A 719 -18.02 17.08 -6.03
N GLY A 720 -17.68 16.03 -5.27
CA GLY A 720 -18.36 15.64 -4.03
C GLY A 720 -19.64 14.83 -4.25
N ASN A 721 -19.95 14.38 -5.47
CA ASN A 721 -21.15 13.59 -5.74
C ASN A 721 -20.88 12.12 -5.47
N LYS A 722 -21.84 11.43 -4.85
CA LYS A 722 -21.81 9.99 -4.67
C LYS A 722 -21.67 9.27 -6.03
N VAL A 723 -20.68 8.39 -6.16
CA VAL A 723 -20.45 7.54 -7.32
C VAL A 723 -21.29 6.27 -7.14
N LYS A 724 -21.82 5.66 -8.22
CA LYS A 724 -22.46 4.34 -8.11
C LYS A 724 -21.40 3.25 -8.05
N TYR A 725 -21.63 2.15 -7.33
CA TYR A 725 -20.75 0.97 -7.45
C TYR A 725 -20.60 0.61 -8.94
N THR A 726 -19.37 0.44 -9.38
CA THR A 726 -19.07 -0.31 -10.60
C THR A 726 -18.71 -1.68 -10.08
N PHE A 727 -19.58 -2.68 -10.24
CA PHE A 727 -19.20 -4.07 -9.97
C PHE A 727 -17.92 -4.35 -10.76
N ASP A 728 -16.79 -4.35 -10.07
CA ASP A 728 -15.48 -4.68 -10.59
C ASP A 728 -15.05 -6.05 -10.03
N ASP A 729 -14.13 -6.66 -10.75
CA ASP A 729 -13.53 -7.95 -10.43
C ASP A 729 -12.36 -7.83 -9.45
N ILE A 730 -12.23 -6.67 -8.77
CA ILE A 730 -11.10 -6.31 -7.91
C ILE A 730 -11.60 -5.96 -6.51
N PHE A 731 -11.20 -6.75 -5.51
CA PHE A 731 -11.61 -6.58 -4.11
C PHE A 731 -10.43 -6.15 -3.23
N GLU A 732 -10.61 -5.13 -2.38
CA GLU A 732 -9.60 -4.74 -1.40
C GLU A 732 -9.56 -5.75 -0.23
N VAL A 733 -8.36 -6.16 0.18
CA VAL A 733 -8.16 -7.13 1.26
C VAL A 733 -7.10 -6.72 2.28
N ASN A 734 -7.26 -7.18 3.52
CA ASN A 734 -6.27 -7.04 4.59
C ASN A 734 -6.04 -8.38 5.28
N LEU A 735 -4.76 -8.76 5.38
CA LEU A 735 -4.33 -10.00 6.05
C LEU A 735 -4.00 -9.79 7.54
N GLY A 736 -3.86 -8.54 7.96
CA GLY A 736 -3.57 -8.08 9.33
C GLY A 736 -4.13 -6.68 9.57
N ASP A 737 -3.30 -5.79 10.08
CA ASP A 737 -3.65 -4.38 10.27
C ASP A 737 -3.82 -3.66 8.92
N ASN A 738 -4.60 -2.57 8.92
CA ASN A 738 -4.74 -1.75 7.71
C ASN A 738 -3.41 -1.04 7.38
N ALA A 739 -2.79 -1.45 6.26
CA ALA A 739 -1.55 -0.89 5.74
C ALA A 739 -1.78 0.34 4.82
N TYR A 740 -3.04 0.58 4.44
CA TYR A 740 -3.45 1.67 3.56
C TYR A 740 -3.89 2.89 4.36
N ASP A 741 -3.24 4.04 4.11
CA ASP A 741 -3.64 5.34 4.65
C ASP A 741 -4.57 6.06 3.68
N MET A 742 -5.81 6.24 4.11
CA MET A 742 -6.90 6.78 3.31
C MET A 742 -6.92 8.32 3.30
N ASP A 743 -6.12 9.01 4.10
CA ASP A 743 -6.15 10.49 4.18
C ASP A 743 -5.13 11.18 3.25
N GLY A 744 -4.18 10.43 2.67
CA GLY A 744 -3.29 10.90 1.62
C GLY A 744 -4.04 11.22 0.32
N ASP A 745 -3.50 12.14 -0.51
CA ASP A 745 -4.02 12.64 -1.81
C ASP A 745 -4.23 11.54 -2.90
N PHE A 746 -4.31 10.27 -2.51
CA PHE A 746 -4.76 9.11 -3.29
C PHE A 746 -6.28 8.89 -3.20
N THR A 747 -7.00 9.71 -2.42
CA THR A 747 -8.46 9.74 -2.43
C THR A 747 -9.03 10.39 -3.69
N ASN A 748 -8.97 9.65 -4.80
CA ASN A 748 -10.11 9.63 -5.71
C ASN A 748 -11.26 8.78 -5.11
N GLY A 749 -11.63 9.02 -3.85
CA GLY A 749 -12.96 8.68 -3.36
C GLY A 749 -13.10 7.92 -2.05
N VAL A 750 -12.15 7.10 -1.58
CA VAL A 750 -12.47 6.08 -0.55
C VAL A 750 -12.73 6.69 0.84
N ASP A 751 -13.99 6.66 1.30
CA ASP A 751 -14.44 7.00 2.67
C ASP A 751 -14.11 5.80 3.59
N PRO A 752 -13.67 5.97 4.87
CA PRO A 752 -13.46 4.88 5.82
C PRO A 752 -14.57 3.82 5.76
N ARG A 753 -14.17 2.55 5.49
CA ARG A 753 -15.02 1.34 5.49
C ARG A 753 -16.08 1.42 6.59
N ASN A 754 -17.35 1.33 6.18
CA ASN A 754 -18.45 1.31 7.13
C ASN A 754 -18.56 -0.08 7.76
N ASP A 755 -18.79 -0.11 9.06
CA ASP A 755 -19.00 -1.25 9.98
C ASP A 755 -20.27 -2.08 9.64
N LYS A 756 -20.76 -2.03 8.39
CA LYS A 756 -22.11 -2.48 7.99
C LYS A 756 -22.15 -2.97 6.54
N SER A 757 -21.71 -4.21 6.33
CA SER A 757 -22.17 -5.02 5.19
C SER A 757 -23.62 -5.52 5.36
N ASP A 758 -24.26 -5.22 6.50
CA ASP A 758 -25.67 -5.49 6.75
C ASP A 758 -26.35 -4.23 7.36
N PRO A 759 -27.32 -3.60 6.68
CA PRO A 759 -28.07 -2.47 7.23
C PRO A 759 -28.89 -2.83 8.49
N ASP A 760 -29.12 -4.11 8.77
CA ASP A 760 -29.84 -4.63 9.94
C ASP A 760 -28.93 -5.24 11.02
N ALA A 761 -27.62 -5.44 10.77
CA ALA A 761 -26.68 -5.91 11.78
C ALA A 761 -26.30 -4.79 12.77
N ILE A 762 -26.95 -4.79 13.92
CA ILE A 762 -26.50 -4.02 15.09
C ILE A 762 -25.45 -4.85 15.82
N LYS A 763 -24.20 -4.90 15.34
CA LYS A 763 -23.02 -5.19 16.17
C LYS A 763 -21.82 -4.37 15.69
N ALA A 764 -21.13 -3.77 16.66
CA ALA A 764 -20.17 -2.67 16.50
C ALA A 764 -18.74 -3.19 16.75
N ASP A 765 -18.36 -4.22 16.01
CA ASP A 765 -17.08 -4.89 16.19
C ASP A 765 -16.25 -4.60 14.93
N ASN A 766 -15.59 -3.43 14.95
CA ASN A 766 -14.72 -2.85 13.92
C ASN A 766 -14.03 -3.92 13.04
N LEU A 767 -14.54 -4.16 11.83
CA LEU A 767 -14.05 -5.15 10.84
C LEU A 767 -12.58 -4.98 10.41
N TYR A 768 -11.92 -3.90 10.84
CA TYR A 768 -10.55 -3.53 10.52
C TYR A 768 -9.45 -4.29 11.28
N SER A 769 -9.82 -5.16 12.24
CA SER A 769 -8.86 -5.82 13.13
C SER A 769 -8.95 -7.35 13.14
N LYS A 770 -9.60 -7.98 12.14
CA LYS A 770 -9.67 -9.45 12.08
C LYS A 770 -8.38 -9.96 11.43
N ALA A 771 -7.48 -10.52 12.23
CA ALA A 771 -6.30 -11.17 11.70
C ALA A 771 -6.72 -12.36 10.84
N SER A 772 -6.13 -12.47 9.63
CA SER A 772 -6.34 -13.62 8.75
C SER A 772 -6.04 -14.94 9.45
N HIS A 773 -6.72 -16.01 9.07
CA HIS A 773 -6.45 -17.36 9.55
C HIS A 773 -5.58 -18.13 8.55
N LYS A 774 -4.94 -19.21 9.01
CA LYS A 774 -4.27 -20.18 8.14
C LYS A 774 -4.52 -21.60 8.58
N VAL A 775 -4.41 -22.53 7.63
CA VAL A 775 -4.55 -23.97 7.89
C VAL A 775 -3.43 -24.44 8.82
N TYR A 776 -3.80 -25.27 9.80
CA TYR A 776 -2.93 -25.90 10.76
C TYR A 776 -3.17 -27.41 10.80
N PHE A 777 -2.11 -28.17 10.59
CA PHE A 777 -2.14 -29.62 10.55
C PHE A 777 -1.87 -30.22 11.94
N ALA A 778 -2.95 -30.51 12.66
CA ALA A 778 -2.87 -31.01 14.03
C ALA A 778 -2.60 -32.53 14.06
N ALA A 779 -1.32 -32.92 13.96
CA ALA A 779 -0.90 -34.33 13.89
C ALA A 779 -1.33 -35.19 15.08
N GLN A 780 -1.35 -34.65 16.31
CA GLN A 780 -1.72 -35.39 17.53
C GLN A 780 -3.21 -35.78 17.57
N PRO A 781 -4.17 -34.86 17.32
CA PRO A 781 -5.57 -35.25 17.13
C PRO A 781 -5.84 -35.91 15.77
N GLY A 782 -4.88 -35.90 14.84
CA GLY A 782 -5.03 -36.47 13.50
C GLY A 782 -6.05 -35.71 12.64
N THR A 783 -6.20 -34.42 12.87
CA THR A 783 -7.20 -33.55 12.22
C THR A 783 -6.55 -32.32 11.62
N ILE A 784 -7.30 -31.62 10.77
CA ILE A 784 -6.90 -30.36 10.16
C ILE A 784 -7.80 -29.28 10.77
N THR A 785 -7.21 -28.20 11.22
CA THR A 785 -7.89 -27.05 11.83
C THR A 785 -7.23 -25.77 11.31
N ASP A 786 -7.57 -24.62 11.87
CA ASP A 786 -6.94 -23.34 11.53
C ASP A 786 -6.37 -22.65 12.78
N VAL A 787 -5.55 -21.63 12.53
CA VAL A 787 -5.00 -20.74 13.57
C VAL A 787 -5.11 -19.30 13.09
N GLU A 788 -5.46 -18.41 14.03
CA GLU A 788 -5.50 -16.97 13.80
C GLU A 788 -4.07 -16.41 13.59
N GLY A 789 -3.95 -15.47 12.67
CA GLY A 789 -2.72 -14.79 12.26
C GLY A 789 -1.86 -15.60 11.29
N ILE A 790 -1.88 -15.25 10.00
CA ILE A 790 -0.98 -15.84 9.00
C ILE A 790 0.52 -15.78 9.39
N TYR A 791 0.93 -14.75 10.12
CA TYR A 791 2.32 -14.53 10.52
C TYR A 791 2.71 -15.16 11.86
N ASN A 792 1.78 -15.77 12.58
CA ASN A 792 2.07 -16.48 13.83
C ASN A 792 2.82 -17.78 13.52
N TYR A 793 4.09 -17.89 13.90
CA TYR A 793 4.89 -19.09 13.59
C TYR A 793 4.31 -20.36 14.21
N ASN A 794 4.15 -21.41 13.39
CA ASN A 794 3.76 -22.74 13.82
C ASN A 794 4.51 -23.81 13.00
N ASP A 795 4.93 -24.91 13.63
CA ASP A 795 5.70 -25.97 12.95
C ASP A 795 4.86 -26.83 11.99
N ASN A 796 3.53 -26.73 12.01
CA ASN A 796 2.61 -27.56 11.21
C ASN A 796 1.63 -26.72 10.38
N ASP A 797 2.10 -25.64 9.77
CA ASP A 797 1.28 -24.76 8.90
C ASP A 797 1.79 -24.69 7.44
N ARG A 798 2.90 -25.39 7.16
CA ARG A 798 3.49 -25.50 5.82
C ARG A 798 2.93 -26.72 5.12
N VAL A 799 2.50 -26.55 3.88
CA VAL A 799 2.01 -27.63 3.02
C VAL A 799 2.85 -27.71 1.75
N THR A 800 3.13 -28.93 1.31
CA THR A 800 3.63 -29.23 -0.03
C THR A 800 2.45 -29.64 -0.88
N ILE A 801 2.36 -29.04 -2.06
CA ILE A 801 1.30 -29.28 -3.04
C ILE A 801 1.96 -29.96 -4.25
N GLU A 802 1.64 -31.23 -4.49
CA GLU A 802 2.25 -32.05 -5.54
C GLU A 802 1.17 -32.53 -6.53
N PRO A 803 1.39 -32.41 -7.86
CA PRO A 803 0.46 -32.95 -8.85
C PRO A 803 0.45 -34.48 -8.82
N THR A 804 -0.72 -35.08 -9.04
CA THR A 804 -0.85 -36.51 -9.29
C THR A 804 -0.49 -36.80 -10.74
N ASN A 805 0.14 -37.95 -10.98
CA ASN A 805 0.39 -38.44 -12.33
C ASN A 805 -0.82 -39.19 -12.92
N LYS A 806 -2.01 -39.04 -12.33
CA LYS A 806 -3.15 -39.91 -12.56
C LYS A 806 -4.27 -39.14 -13.28
N VAL A 807 -4.59 -39.53 -14.51
CA VAL A 807 -5.64 -38.87 -15.31
C VAL A 807 -7.04 -38.99 -14.68
N GLU A 808 -7.82 -37.91 -14.74
CA GLU A 808 -9.22 -37.84 -14.27
C GLU A 808 -10.21 -38.44 -15.29
N TYR A 809 -9.92 -38.31 -16.58
CA TYR A 809 -10.76 -38.81 -17.67
C TYR A 809 -10.17 -40.04 -18.34
N MET A 810 -11.04 -40.97 -18.73
CA MET A 810 -10.68 -42.11 -19.55
C MET A 810 -10.42 -41.66 -20.99
N THR A 811 -9.25 -42.02 -21.52
CA THR A 811 -8.95 -41.90 -22.95
C THR A 811 -9.29 -43.20 -23.66
N ILE A 812 -10.10 -43.13 -24.71
CA ILE A 812 -10.37 -44.26 -25.61
C ILE A 812 -9.17 -44.44 -26.54
N THR A 813 -8.59 -45.65 -26.53
CA THR A 813 -7.35 -46.01 -27.27
C THR A 813 -7.46 -47.36 -27.98
N GLY A 814 -8.69 -47.82 -28.23
CA GLY A 814 -8.99 -49.14 -28.78
C GLY A 814 -8.62 -49.32 -30.26
N SER A 815 -8.60 -50.56 -30.75
CA SER A 815 -8.17 -50.87 -32.13
C SER A 815 -9.09 -50.37 -33.25
N GLN A 816 -10.31 -49.97 -32.91
CA GLN A 816 -11.32 -49.42 -33.82
C GLN A 816 -12.05 -48.21 -33.20
N ASP A 817 -11.53 -47.66 -32.10
CA ASP A 817 -12.18 -46.61 -31.30
C ASP A 817 -13.64 -46.94 -30.92
N THR A 818 -13.98 -48.23 -30.81
CA THR A 818 -15.31 -48.70 -30.40
C THR A 818 -15.36 -48.99 -28.91
N VAL A 819 -16.52 -48.71 -28.32
CA VAL A 819 -16.80 -48.93 -26.89
C VAL A 819 -18.07 -49.74 -26.69
N LYS A 820 -18.10 -50.53 -25.63
CA LYS A 820 -19.34 -51.05 -25.02
C LYS A 820 -19.48 -50.46 -23.63
N ILE A 821 -20.65 -49.89 -23.36
CA ILE A 821 -20.91 -49.20 -22.10
C ILE A 821 -21.95 -49.99 -21.32
N SER A 822 -21.62 -50.40 -20.09
CA SER A 822 -22.51 -51.15 -19.19
C SER A 822 -22.67 -50.44 -17.86
N ALA A 823 -23.83 -50.52 -17.22
CA ALA A 823 -23.99 -49.96 -15.88
C ALA A 823 -23.29 -50.81 -14.81
N LYS A 824 -22.61 -50.14 -13.87
CA LYS A 824 -21.81 -50.77 -12.80
C LYS A 824 -22.63 -51.75 -11.95
N ASP A 825 -23.86 -51.37 -11.62
CA ASP A 825 -24.73 -52.13 -10.72
C ASP A 825 -25.58 -53.19 -11.41
N PHE A 826 -25.55 -53.26 -12.75
CA PHE A 826 -26.39 -54.16 -13.54
C PHE A 826 -25.58 -55.02 -14.51
N THR A 827 -25.34 -56.28 -14.14
CA THR A 827 -24.61 -57.22 -14.98
C THR A 827 -25.33 -57.48 -16.31
N ASN A 828 -24.59 -57.42 -17.42
CA ASN A 828 -25.07 -57.63 -18.80
C ASN A 828 -26.12 -56.61 -19.30
N PHE A 829 -26.26 -55.45 -18.65
CA PHE A 829 -26.98 -54.31 -19.21
C PHE A 829 -26.04 -53.46 -20.03
N PHE A 830 -26.40 -53.14 -21.27
CA PHE A 830 -25.58 -52.34 -22.16
C PHE A 830 -26.36 -51.19 -22.77
N LEU A 831 -25.70 -50.04 -22.93
CA LEU A 831 -26.19 -48.95 -23.75
C LEU A 831 -26.23 -49.38 -25.22
N TYR A 832 -27.34 -49.09 -25.90
CA TYR A 832 -27.55 -49.45 -27.29
C TYR A 832 -28.62 -48.56 -27.93
N GLU A 833 -28.69 -48.58 -29.25
CA GLU A 833 -29.79 -47.96 -29.98
C GLU A 833 -31.07 -48.82 -29.86
N GLN A 834 -32.13 -48.29 -29.23
CA GLN A 834 -33.31 -49.07 -28.86
C GLN A 834 -34.14 -49.57 -30.05
N GLY A 835 -34.17 -48.81 -31.15
CA GLY A 835 -34.88 -49.18 -32.37
C GLY A 835 -36.35 -49.57 -32.18
N GLN A 836 -37.06 -48.89 -31.27
CA GLN A 836 -38.46 -49.17 -30.96
C GLN A 836 -39.38 -48.07 -31.47
N ASN A 837 -40.50 -48.46 -32.09
CA ASN A 837 -41.53 -47.57 -32.64
C ASN A 837 -41.00 -46.55 -33.67
N GLY A 838 -39.92 -46.89 -34.40
CA GLY A 838 -39.29 -45.99 -35.38
C GLY A 838 -38.57 -44.80 -34.72
N THR A 839 -38.05 -44.99 -33.51
CA THR A 839 -37.31 -43.97 -32.77
C THR A 839 -35.95 -44.48 -32.32
N ASN A 840 -34.90 -43.74 -32.66
CA ASN A 840 -33.50 -44.11 -32.44
C ASN A 840 -32.97 -43.60 -31.09
N PHE A 841 -33.76 -43.76 -30.02
CA PHE A 841 -33.34 -43.34 -28.67
C PHE A 841 -32.24 -44.25 -28.11
N LEU A 842 -31.39 -43.68 -27.25
CA LEU A 842 -30.47 -44.44 -26.43
C LEU A 842 -31.25 -45.18 -25.34
N GLY A 843 -31.17 -46.51 -25.37
CA GLY A 843 -31.75 -47.39 -24.37
C GLY A 843 -30.67 -48.08 -23.54
N MET A 844 -31.09 -48.67 -22.42
CA MET A 844 -30.27 -49.62 -21.69
C MET A 844 -31.12 -50.81 -21.24
N ASN A 845 -30.76 -52.00 -21.69
CA ASN A 845 -31.48 -53.23 -21.38
C ASN A 845 -30.51 -54.37 -21.12
N HIS A 846 -31.00 -55.43 -20.49
CA HIS A 846 -30.25 -56.68 -20.40
C HIS A 846 -30.10 -57.28 -21.81
N VAL A 847 -28.92 -57.81 -22.13
CA VAL A 847 -28.61 -58.40 -23.44
C VAL A 847 -29.61 -59.48 -23.89
N ALA A 848 -30.24 -60.18 -22.96
CA ALA A 848 -31.24 -61.22 -23.25
C ALA A 848 -32.64 -60.68 -23.58
N ASP A 849 -32.96 -59.43 -23.20
CA ASP A 849 -34.28 -58.82 -23.40
C ASP A 849 -34.40 -58.18 -24.80
N VAL A 850 -33.27 -57.98 -25.47
CA VAL A 850 -33.19 -57.39 -26.80
C VAL A 850 -32.63 -58.44 -27.75
N LYS A 851 -33.46 -58.85 -28.70
CA LYS A 851 -33.04 -59.79 -29.74
C LYS A 851 -31.95 -59.14 -30.60
N ASP A 852 -30.80 -59.81 -30.74
CA ASP A 852 -29.68 -59.42 -31.59
C ASP A 852 -29.06 -58.02 -31.27
N MET A 853 -29.05 -57.62 -29.99
CA MET A 853 -28.52 -56.34 -29.50
C MET A 853 -27.14 -55.98 -30.09
N LYS A 854 -27.02 -54.79 -30.69
CA LYS A 854 -25.73 -54.19 -31.09
C LYS A 854 -25.33 -53.12 -30.08
N ALA A 855 -24.54 -53.53 -29.09
CA ALA A 855 -24.08 -52.66 -27.99
C ALA A 855 -22.77 -51.90 -28.30
N ALA A 856 -22.14 -52.17 -29.45
CA ALA A 856 -20.92 -51.47 -29.84
C ALA A 856 -21.28 -50.08 -30.38
N ILE A 857 -20.60 -49.06 -29.87
CA ILE A 857 -20.77 -47.66 -30.25
C ILE A 857 -19.39 -47.13 -30.63
N LEU A 858 -19.29 -46.41 -31.75
CA LEU A 858 -18.07 -45.70 -32.12
C LEU A 858 -17.88 -44.51 -31.17
N ALA A 859 -16.70 -44.37 -30.57
CA ALA A 859 -16.28 -43.17 -29.85
C ALA A 859 -15.33 -42.37 -30.75
N ASP A 860 -15.92 -41.61 -31.67
CA ASP A 860 -15.20 -40.76 -32.61
C ASP A 860 -14.65 -39.51 -31.89
N THR A 861 -13.48 -39.03 -32.28
CA THR A 861 -12.80 -37.96 -31.56
C THR A 861 -13.45 -36.61 -31.85
N ALA A 862 -14.05 -35.95 -30.86
CA ALA A 862 -14.60 -34.60 -31.01
C ALA A 862 -13.53 -33.54 -30.73
N TYR A 863 -12.96 -33.58 -29.53
CA TYR A 863 -11.88 -32.70 -29.10
C TYR A 863 -10.91 -33.48 -28.19
N VAL A 864 -9.82 -33.97 -28.79
CA VAL A 864 -8.79 -34.80 -28.12
C VAL A 864 -7.36 -34.27 -28.30
N ARG A 865 -7.22 -33.05 -28.80
CA ARG A 865 -5.95 -32.42 -29.19
C ARG A 865 -5.42 -31.43 -28.15
N ASN A 866 -4.21 -30.91 -28.38
CA ASN A 866 -3.54 -29.91 -27.51
C ASN A 866 -3.34 -30.36 -26.07
N ASN A 867 -3.02 -31.65 -25.84
CA ASN A 867 -3.03 -32.24 -24.50
C ASN A 867 -4.35 -31.97 -23.75
N THR A 868 -5.51 -31.98 -24.42
CA THR A 868 -6.77 -31.87 -23.70
C THR A 868 -6.91 -33.07 -22.76
N HIS A 869 -6.84 -32.79 -21.47
CA HIS A 869 -6.93 -33.84 -20.45
C HIS A 869 -8.37 -34.14 -20.05
N ARG A 870 -9.32 -33.48 -20.72
CA ARG A 870 -10.72 -33.86 -20.81
C ARG A 870 -11.04 -34.23 -22.26
N PRO A 871 -10.72 -35.46 -22.70
CA PRO A 871 -11.03 -35.90 -24.05
C PRO A 871 -12.55 -35.95 -24.26
N GLN A 872 -13.04 -35.29 -25.30
CA GLN A 872 -14.43 -35.34 -25.70
C GLN A 872 -14.60 -36.20 -26.95
N TYR A 873 -15.65 -37.02 -26.95
CA TYR A 873 -15.98 -37.95 -28.02
C TYR A 873 -17.38 -37.69 -28.56
N LEU A 874 -17.59 -37.98 -29.84
CA LEU A 874 -18.90 -38.19 -30.44
C LEU A 874 -19.21 -39.68 -30.36
N LEU A 875 -20.42 -40.02 -29.92
CA LEU A 875 -20.86 -41.42 -29.84
C LEU A 875 -21.74 -41.74 -31.04
N ALA A 876 -21.37 -42.72 -31.87
CA ALA A 876 -22.07 -43.00 -33.13
C ALA A 876 -22.31 -44.48 -33.40
N VAL A 877 -23.36 -44.77 -34.16
CA VAL A 877 -23.70 -46.11 -34.66
C VAL A 877 -23.95 -46.06 -36.17
N ASP A 878 -23.91 -47.22 -36.81
CA ASP A 878 -24.03 -47.39 -38.27
C ASP A 878 -22.98 -46.60 -39.06
N THR A 879 -21.72 -46.70 -38.63
CA THR A 879 -20.69 -45.78 -39.10
C THR A 879 -19.95 -46.29 -40.33
N ASP A 880 -19.69 -45.40 -41.29
CA ASP A 880 -18.83 -45.61 -42.46
C ASP A 880 -17.71 -44.57 -42.47
N ILE A 881 -16.48 -45.02 -42.18
CA ILE A 881 -15.29 -44.18 -42.08
C ILE A 881 -14.66 -44.05 -43.48
N LYS A 882 -14.59 -42.83 -44.01
CA LYS A 882 -13.97 -42.50 -45.29
C LYS A 882 -12.65 -41.75 -45.05
N PRO A 883 -11.49 -42.41 -45.20
CA PRO A 883 -10.20 -41.76 -44.98
C PRO A 883 -9.96 -40.64 -45.99
N GLU A 884 -9.05 -39.72 -45.63
CA GLU A 884 -8.64 -38.62 -46.49
C GLU A 884 -8.12 -39.12 -47.86
N ILE A 885 -8.65 -38.52 -48.93
CA ILE A 885 -8.15 -38.68 -50.29
C ILE A 885 -7.46 -37.37 -50.69
N PRO A 886 -6.11 -37.31 -50.64
CA PRO A 886 -5.36 -36.11 -50.97
C PRO A 886 -5.51 -35.75 -52.45
N CYS A 887 -5.44 -34.44 -52.76
CA CYS A 887 -5.32 -33.99 -54.14
C CYS A 887 -3.84 -33.84 -54.49
N ASP A 888 -3.39 -34.55 -55.53
CA ASP A 888 -1.98 -34.52 -55.97
C ASP A 888 -1.56 -33.19 -56.63
N ILE A 889 -2.45 -32.19 -56.69
CA ILE A 889 -2.18 -30.87 -57.26
C ILE A 889 -1.76 -29.91 -56.13
N PRO A 890 -0.54 -29.34 -56.17
CA PRO A 890 -0.07 -28.39 -55.16
C PRO A 890 -1.02 -27.20 -54.99
N GLY A 891 -1.49 -26.96 -53.77
CA GLY A 891 -2.40 -25.85 -53.42
C GLY A 891 -3.89 -26.14 -53.61
N HIS A 892 -4.28 -27.36 -54.00
CA HIS A 892 -5.67 -27.77 -54.12
C HIS A 892 -6.18 -28.40 -52.82
N PRO A 893 -7.43 -28.14 -52.38
CA PRO A 893 -8.03 -28.85 -51.26
C PRO A 893 -8.18 -30.34 -51.59
N THR A 894 -8.22 -31.18 -50.55
CA THR A 894 -8.36 -32.63 -50.68
C THR A 894 -9.64 -33.01 -51.41
N LEU A 895 -9.57 -34.11 -52.17
CA LEU A 895 -10.71 -34.57 -52.97
C LEU A 895 -11.84 -35.08 -52.07
N HIS A 896 -11.46 -35.68 -50.95
CA HIS A 896 -12.35 -36.07 -49.86
C HIS A 896 -11.59 -35.90 -48.54
N PRO A 897 -12.05 -35.06 -47.60
CA PRO A 897 -11.45 -34.98 -46.26
C PRO A 897 -11.77 -36.24 -45.45
N ASP A 898 -10.98 -36.53 -44.42
CA ASP A 898 -11.31 -37.61 -43.48
C ASP A 898 -12.69 -37.37 -42.85
N THR A 899 -13.61 -38.32 -43.03
CA THR A 899 -15.02 -38.15 -42.67
C THR A 899 -15.63 -39.43 -42.13
N VAL A 900 -16.32 -39.31 -41.00
CA VAL A 900 -17.12 -40.38 -40.40
C VAL A 900 -18.59 -40.10 -40.71
N TYR A 901 -19.23 -40.96 -41.48
CA TYR A 901 -20.68 -40.94 -41.68
C TYR A 901 -21.35 -41.88 -40.68
N GLY A 902 -22.53 -41.54 -40.18
CA GLY A 902 -23.30 -42.42 -39.29
C GLY A 902 -24.38 -41.69 -38.51
N ARG A 903 -24.94 -42.35 -37.51
CA ARG A 903 -25.95 -41.75 -36.62
C ARG A 903 -25.30 -41.41 -35.29
N PHE A 904 -25.22 -40.13 -34.99
CA PHE A 904 -24.53 -39.55 -33.84
C PHE A 904 -25.50 -39.29 -32.69
N LEU A 905 -25.10 -39.65 -31.49
CA LEU A 905 -25.85 -39.47 -30.25
C LEU A 905 -25.87 -37.99 -29.86
N ILE A 906 -27.04 -37.47 -29.50
CA ILE A 906 -27.20 -36.13 -28.93
C ILE A 906 -28.12 -36.14 -27.71
N ASN A 907 -27.88 -35.25 -26.76
CA ASN A 907 -28.87 -34.85 -25.77
C ASN A 907 -30.02 -34.12 -26.48
N ALA A 908 -31.25 -34.63 -26.38
CA ALA A 908 -32.41 -34.07 -27.06
C ALA A 908 -33.04 -32.86 -26.35
N VAL A 909 -32.30 -32.13 -25.50
CA VAL A 909 -32.77 -30.95 -24.76
C VAL A 909 -33.41 -29.88 -25.65
N ASP A 910 -32.82 -29.60 -26.81
CA ASP A 910 -33.37 -28.62 -27.77
C ASP A 910 -34.72 -29.08 -28.34
N SER A 911 -34.81 -30.38 -28.67
CA SER A 911 -36.04 -31.01 -29.14
C SER A 911 -37.11 -31.05 -28.05
N ALA A 912 -36.71 -31.29 -26.81
CA ALA A 912 -37.57 -31.27 -25.64
C ALA A 912 -38.17 -29.87 -25.42
N ASN A 913 -37.34 -28.83 -25.48
CA ASN A 913 -37.75 -27.44 -25.36
C ASN A 913 -38.67 -27.01 -26.51
N ALA A 914 -38.33 -27.36 -27.76
CA ALA A 914 -39.15 -27.06 -28.93
C ALA A 914 -40.52 -27.76 -28.90
N TYR A 915 -40.59 -29.00 -28.38
CA TYR A 915 -41.85 -29.72 -28.22
C TYR A 915 -42.70 -29.13 -27.07
N GLY A 916 -42.05 -28.66 -26.01
CA GLY A 916 -42.61 -28.04 -24.82
C GLY A 916 -42.32 -28.86 -23.55
N ILE A 917 -41.50 -28.31 -22.65
CA ILE A 917 -40.94 -29.03 -21.49
C ILE A 917 -42.00 -29.62 -20.55
N ASN A 918 -43.12 -28.93 -20.36
CA ASN A 918 -44.18 -29.34 -19.41
C ASN A 918 -45.23 -30.29 -20.03
N LYS A 919 -45.06 -30.73 -21.28
CA LYS A 919 -46.02 -31.63 -21.93
C LYS A 919 -45.71 -33.09 -21.59
N LYS A 920 -46.67 -33.78 -20.95
CA LYS A 920 -46.57 -35.22 -20.68
C LYS A 920 -46.42 -36.11 -21.91
N SER A 921 -46.77 -35.61 -23.11
CA SER A 921 -46.60 -36.34 -24.36
C SER A 921 -45.22 -36.13 -25.01
N ASN A 922 -44.33 -35.37 -24.37
CA ASN A 922 -43.01 -35.07 -24.91
C ASN A 922 -42.14 -36.34 -24.90
N PRO A 923 -41.74 -36.87 -26.06
CA PRO A 923 -40.98 -38.12 -26.12
C PRO A 923 -39.51 -37.95 -25.72
N TYR A 924 -39.01 -36.71 -25.64
CA TYR A 924 -37.62 -36.35 -25.33
C TYR A 924 -37.36 -36.14 -23.84
N ILE A 925 -38.38 -36.33 -22.99
CA ILE A 925 -38.32 -36.15 -21.55
C ILE A 925 -38.86 -37.42 -20.88
N TRP A 926 -38.21 -37.88 -19.81
CA TRP A 926 -38.68 -39.02 -19.05
C TRP A 926 -39.41 -38.61 -17.76
N ASP A 927 -40.74 -38.76 -17.75
CA ASP A 927 -41.69 -38.56 -16.63
C ASP A 927 -41.75 -37.14 -16.02
N ARG A 928 -40.60 -36.59 -15.62
CA ARG A 928 -40.39 -35.24 -15.04
C ARG A 928 -39.57 -34.36 -15.99
N ASN A 929 -39.75 -33.04 -15.88
CA ASN A 929 -39.14 -32.01 -16.73
C ASN A 929 -37.63 -31.78 -16.52
N ASP A 930 -36.97 -32.64 -15.76
CA ASP A 930 -35.57 -32.61 -15.35
C ASP A 930 -34.72 -33.74 -15.98
N TYR A 931 -35.32 -34.71 -16.67
CA TYR A 931 -34.61 -35.84 -17.29
C TYR A 931 -34.76 -35.85 -18.82
N PHE A 932 -33.74 -35.36 -19.50
CA PHE A 932 -33.69 -35.32 -20.96
C PHE A 932 -33.21 -36.64 -21.55
N ARG A 933 -33.87 -37.13 -22.60
CA ARG A 933 -33.49 -38.37 -23.29
C ARG A 933 -32.46 -38.11 -24.38
N LEU A 934 -31.66 -39.12 -24.70
CA LEU A 934 -30.66 -39.04 -25.77
C LEU A 934 -31.11 -39.81 -27.02
N ILE A 935 -30.79 -39.28 -28.20
CA ILE A 935 -31.23 -39.81 -29.49
C ILE A 935 -30.09 -39.85 -30.50
N PHE A 936 -30.06 -40.87 -31.35
CA PHE A 936 -29.14 -40.96 -32.49
C PHE A 936 -29.74 -40.29 -33.72
N VAL A 937 -29.00 -39.35 -34.30
CA VAL A 937 -29.40 -38.54 -35.46
C VAL A 937 -28.40 -38.75 -36.60
N ASP A 938 -28.90 -38.96 -37.81
CA ASP A 938 -28.09 -39.15 -39.01
C ASP A 938 -27.24 -37.92 -39.32
N GLY A 939 -26.02 -38.13 -39.79
CA GLY A 939 -25.09 -37.04 -40.05
C GLY A 939 -23.69 -37.50 -40.46
N TYR A 940 -22.77 -36.56 -40.46
CA TYR A 940 -21.35 -36.82 -40.71
C TYR A 940 -20.45 -35.87 -39.93
N HIS A 941 -19.30 -36.38 -39.50
CA HIS A 941 -18.24 -35.64 -38.84
C HIS A 941 -17.04 -35.48 -39.79
N THR A 942 -16.64 -34.24 -40.05
CA THR A 942 -15.49 -33.90 -40.91
C THR A 942 -14.70 -32.74 -40.30
N GLY A 943 -13.41 -32.93 -40.08
CA GLY A 943 -12.56 -31.90 -39.46
C GLY A 943 -13.08 -31.51 -38.08
N ASP A 944 -13.26 -30.21 -37.81
CA ASP A 944 -13.73 -29.72 -36.50
C ASP A 944 -15.24 -29.45 -36.48
N ALA A 945 -16.04 -30.26 -37.18
CA ALA A 945 -17.48 -30.04 -37.21
C ALA A 945 -18.30 -31.30 -37.45
N LEU A 946 -19.34 -31.46 -36.62
CA LEU A 946 -20.41 -32.44 -36.82
C LEU A 946 -21.55 -31.77 -37.58
N THR A 947 -22.02 -32.38 -38.66
CA THR A 947 -23.19 -31.96 -39.42
C THR A 947 -24.30 -33.00 -39.26
N LEU A 948 -25.40 -32.60 -38.63
CA LEU A 948 -26.56 -33.47 -38.38
C LEU A 948 -27.67 -33.18 -39.40
N HIS A 949 -28.20 -34.23 -40.01
CA HIS A 949 -29.36 -34.18 -40.89
C HIS A 949 -30.64 -34.15 -40.05
N THR A 950 -31.25 -32.97 -39.92
CA THR A 950 -32.52 -32.79 -39.20
C THR A 950 -33.67 -32.50 -40.17
N ASP A 951 -34.91 -32.72 -39.74
CA ASP A 951 -36.12 -32.56 -40.57
C ASP A 951 -36.29 -31.16 -41.20
N LYS A 952 -35.68 -30.12 -40.62
CA LYS A 952 -35.77 -28.75 -41.12
C LYS A 952 -34.61 -28.35 -42.02
N ALA A 953 -33.39 -28.71 -41.63
CA ALA A 953 -32.14 -28.37 -42.31
C ALA A 953 -30.97 -29.14 -41.68
N ASP A 954 -29.84 -29.16 -42.39
CA ASP A 954 -28.58 -29.60 -41.81
C ASP A 954 -28.14 -28.64 -40.70
N THR A 955 -27.90 -29.19 -39.50
CA THR A 955 -27.42 -28.45 -38.33
C THR A 955 -25.93 -28.72 -38.16
N LYS A 956 -25.10 -27.68 -38.24
CA LYS A 956 -23.66 -27.78 -38.06
C LYS A 956 -23.27 -27.37 -36.64
N ILE A 957 -22.56 -28.24 -35.95
CA ILE A 957 -22.01 -28.02 -34.62
C ILE A 957 -20.49 -27.94 -34.75
N ALA A 958 -19.89 -26.85 -34.28
CA ALA A 958 -18.44 -26.69 -34.26
C ALA A 958 -17.83 -27.47 -33.10
N LEU A 959 -16.73 -28.17 -33.33
CA LEU A 959 -16.00 -29.01 -32.37
C LEU A 959 -14.58 -28.48 -32.14
N ASN A 960 -14.36 -27.20 -32.42
CA ASN A 960 -13.03 -26.58 -32.39
C ASN A 960 -12.59 -26.12 -30.99
N ASN A 961 -13.42 -26.30 -29.96
CA ASN A 961 -13.14 -26.00 -28.55
C ASN A 961 -13.73 -27.09 -27.63
N ASN A 962 -13.39 -27.01 -26.33
CA ASN A 962 -13.73 -28.03 -25.33
C ASN A 962 -15.05 -27.78 -24.58
N ASP A 963 -15.88 -26.82 -25.02
CA ASP A 963 -17.14 -26.50 -24.36
C ASP A 963 -18.10 -27.69 -24.40
N ASP A 964 -18.97 -27.83 -23.40
CA ASP A 964 -19.99 -28.87 -23.37
C ASP A 964 -21.07 -28.61 -24.42
N LYS A 965 -21.21 -29.56 -25.36
CA LYS A 965 -22.22 -29.51 -26.43
C LYS A 965 -23.17 -30.68 -26.30
N VAL A 966 -24.33 -30.55 -26.93
CA VAL A 966 -25.36 -31.61 -26.98
C VAL A 966 -24.87 -32.92 -27.58
N CYS A 967 -23.79 -32.90 -28.36
CA CYS A 967 -23.23 -34.08 -29.04
C CYS A 967 -21.88 -34.57 -28.47
N THR A 968 -21.31 -33.88 -27.47
CA THR A 968 -20.00 -34.24 -26.91
C THR A 968 -20.17 -35.02 -25.62
N PHE A 969 -19.38 -36.08 -25.47
CA PHE A 969 -19.37 -36.94 -24.30
C PHE A 969 -17.96 -37.09 -23.74
N ALA A 970 -17.81 -36.99 -22.42
CA ALA A 970 -16.55 -37.26 -21.72
C ALA A 970 -16.75 -38.33 -20.65
N PHE A 971 -15.71 -39.12 -20.37
CA PHE A 971 -15.75 -40.26 -19.47
C PHE A 971 -14.92 -39.99 -18.21
N ARG A 972 -15.55 -39.52 -17.13
CA ARG A 972 -14.86 -39.13 -15.89
C ARG A 972 -14.79 -40.27 -14.89
N TYR A 973 -13.61 -40.62 -14.38
CA TYR A 973 -13.46 -41.65 -13.36
C TYR A 973 -14.12 -41.27 -12.03
N VAL A 974 -14.66 -42.25 -11.31
CA VAL A 974 -15.41 -42.01 -10.05
C VAL A 974 -14.64 -42.35 -8.78
N ASP A 975 -13.46 -42.96 -8.92
CA ASP A 975 -12.64 -43.40 -7.79
C ASP A 975 -11.18 -43.61 -8.21
N GLU A 976 -10.32 -43.81 -7.21
CA GLU A 976 -8.90 -44.07 -7.42
C GLU A 976 -8.61 -45.36 -8.20
N GLU A 977 -9.51 -46.37 -8.15
CA GLU A 977 -9.35 -47.62 -8.89
C GLU A 977 -9.46 -47.40 -10.41
N ARG A 978 -10.08 -46.30 -10.84
CA ARG A 978 -10.23 -45.89 -12.25
C ARG A 978 -10.84 -46.98 -13.12
N LYS A 979 -11.85 -47.67 -12.58
CA LYS A 979 -12.60 -48.71 -13.31
C LYS A 979 -13.92 -48.19 -13.85
N GLY A 980 -14.68 -47.50 -13.01
CA GLY A 980 -15.99 -46.94 -13.36
C GLY A 980 -15.88 -45.47 -13.75
N VAL A 981 -16.78 -45.02 -14.63
CA VAL A 981 -16.88 -43.64 -15.08
C VAL A 981 -18.32 -43.12 -14.97
N LYS A 982 -18.48 -41.83 -14.71
CA LYS A 982 -19.71 -41.10 -15.02
C LYS A 982 -19.53 -40.44 -16.38
N ILE A 983 -20.60 -40.46 -17.20
CA ILE A 983 -20.55 -39.96 -18.57
C ILE A 983 -21.13 -38.54 -18.59
N GLU A 984 -20.29 -37.58 -18.97
CA GLU A 984 -20.61 -36.16 -19.02
C GLU A 984 -21.13 -35.74 -20.39
N THR A 985 -22.08 -34.83 -20.42
CA THR A 985 -22.52 -34.08 -21.61
C THR A 985 -23.07 -32.72 -21.17
N THR A 986 -23.61 -31.89 -22.07
CA THR A 986 -24.34 -30.69 -21.64
C THR A 986 -25.74 -31.05 -21.16
N TYR A 987 -26.22 -30.43 -20.08
CA TYR A 987 -27.61 -30.54 -19.63
C TYR A 987 -28.51 -29.60 -20.45
N ASP A 988 -28.14 -28.32 -20.58
CA ASP A 988 -28.92 -27.25 -21.21
C ASP A 988 -28.09 -26.15 -21.90
N HIS A 989 -26.87 -26.48 -22.36
CA HIS A 989 -25.83 -25.57 -22.89
C HIS A 989 -25.08 -24.73 -21.85
N ASN A 990 -25.68 -24.48 -20.68
CA ASN A 990 -25.04 -23.69 -19.61
C ASN A 990 -24.54 -24.57 -18.46
N LYS A 991 -25.26 -25.65 -18.16
CA LYS A 991 -24.96 -26.57 -17.08
C LYS A 991 -24.42 -27.89 -17.61
N ARG A 992 -23.48 -28.46 -16.88
CA ARG A 992 -22.99 -29.82 -17.13
C ARG A 992 -24.06 -30.84 -16.73
N GLY A 993 -24.23 -31.86 -17.56
CA GLY A 993 -25.16 -32.95 -17.37
C GLY A 993 -24.46 -34.30 -17.32
N TRP A 994 -25.14 -35.26 -16.70
CA TRP A 994 -24.60 -36.58 -16.40
C TRP A 994 -25.59 -37.66 -16.82
N LEU A 995 -25.07 -38.75 -17.40
CA LEU A 995 -25.91 -39.86 -17.82
C LEU A 995 -26.43 -40.64 -16.60
N LYS A 996 -27.73 -40.95 -16.63
CA LYS A 996 -28.45 -41.74 -15.63
C LYS A 996 -29.25 -42.84 -16.32
N TYR A 997 -29.31 -43.99 -15.70
CA TYR A 997 -30.22 -45.06 -16.05
C TYR A 997 -31.56 -44.91 -15.32
N GLN A 998 -32.63 -44.76 -16.09
CA GLN A 998 -33.97 -44.64 -15.55
C GLN A 998 -34.94 -45.58 -16.27
N ASN A 999 -35.30 -46.69 -15.62
CA ASN A 999 -36.32 -47.64 -16.07
C ASN A 999 -36.24 -48.02 -17.58
N HIS A 1000 -35.12 -48.59 -18.01
CA HIS A 1000 -34.80 -48.97 -19.40
C HIS A 1000 -34.33 -47.85 -20.32
N PHE A 1001 -34.38 -46.60 -19.88
CA PHE A 1001 -33.95 -45.43 -20.66
C PHE A 1001 -32.66 -44.84 -20.11
N ALA A 1002 -31.82 -44.32 -21.00
CA ALA A 1002 -30.73 -43.45 -20.62
C ALA A 1002 -31.22 -41.99 -20.69
N VAL A 1003 -30.98 -41.24 -19.62
CA VAL A 1003 -31.40 -39.83 -19.48
C VAL A 1003 -30.23 -38.98 -18.98
N VAL A 1004 -30.29 -37.67 -19.18
CA VAL A 1004 -29.33 -36.69 -18.65
C VAL A 1004 -29.97 -35.99 -17.46
N THR A 1005 -29.26 -35.99 -16.32
CA THR A 1005 -29.57 -35.22 -15.12
C THR A 1005 -28.52 -34.13 -14.90
N SER A 1006 -28.89 -33.00 -14.30
CA SER A 1006 -27.93 -31.97 -13.89
C SER A 1006 -27.26 -32.27 -12.54
N ASP A 1007 -27.77 -33.26 -11.80
CA ASP A 1007 -27.30 -33.63 -10.48
C ASP A 1007 -26.25 -34.76 -10.58
N TYR A 1008 -25.04 -34.49 -10.08
CA TYR A 1008 -23.95 -35.47 -10.09
C TYR A 1008 -24.31 -36.71 -9.27
N ASP A 1009 -24.88 -36.56 -8.07
CA ASP A 1009 -25.11 -37.68 -7.16
C ASP A 1009 -26.27 -38.57 -7.61
N ASP A 1010 -27.19 -38.01 -8.40
CA ASP A 1010 -28.26 -38.76 -9.05
C ASP A 1010 -27.79 -39.57 -10.28
N ALA A 1011 -26.57 -39.32 -10.79
CA ALA A 1011 -26.02 -39.99 -11.97
C ALA A 1011 -25.46 -41.39 -11.67
N ASP A 1012 -25.57 -42.30 -12.64
CA ASP A 1012 -25.10 -43.68 -12.50
C ASP A 1012 -23.65 -43.85 -12.96
N VAL A 1013 -22.98 -44.85 -12.40
CA VAL A 1013 -21.62 -45.23 -12.78
C VAL A 1013 -21.67 -46.31 -13.88
N PHE A 1014 -20.84 -46.14 -14.91
CA PHE A 1014 -20.72 -47.05 -16.05
C PHE A 1014 -19.32 -47.66 -16.12
N TYR A 1015 -19.23 -48.89 -16.63
CA TYR A 1015 -18.00 -49.48 -17.12
C TYR A 1015 -17.94 -49.35 -18.64
N VAL A 1016 -16.78 -48.94 -19.14
CA VAL A 1016 -16.51 -48.75 -20.57
C VAL A 1016 -15.49 -49.79 -21.01
N ASP A 1017 -15.91 -50.76 -21.81
CA ASP A 1017 -15.00 -51.66 -22.51
C ASP A 1017 -14.56 -51.01 -23.82
N ASN A 1018 -13.37 -50.40 -23.80
CA ASN A 1018 -12.73 -49.80 -24.96
C ASN A 1018 -11.79 -50.76 -25.70
N THR A 1019 -11.85 -52.06 -25.38
CA THR A 1019 -11.05 -53.12 -26.04
C THR A 1019 -11.88 -53.97 -26.99
N THR A 1020 -13.17 -53.70 -27.09
CA THR A 1020 -14.08 -54.39 -27.99
C THR A 1020 -13.64 -54.21 -29.45
N THR A 1021 -13.86 -55.24 -30.26
CA THR A 1021 -13.60 -55.23 -31.71
C THR A 1021 -14.88 -55.40 -32.52
N ASP A 1022 -16.03 -55.29 -31.86
CA ASP A 1022 -17.33 -55.41 -32.51
C ASP A 1022 -17.60 -54.13 -33.30
N ALA A 1023 -18.14 -54.28 -34.51
CA ALA A 1023 -18.48 -53.15 -35.35
C ALA A 1023 -19.69 -52.39 -34.77
N PRO A 1024 -19.70 -51.04 -34.79
CA PRO A 1024 -20.77 -50.22 -34.23
C PRO A 1024 -21.95 -50.12 -35.20
N THR A 1025 -22.65 -51.24 -35.42
CA THR A 1025 -23.76 -51.34 -36.38
C THR A 1025 -25.08 -50.87 -35.77
N ALA A 1026 -26.00 -50.36 -36.61
CA ALA A 1026 -27.39 -50.07 -36.23
C ALA A 1026 -28.13 -51.26 -35.60
N ASN A 1027 -29.07 -50.96 -34.70
CA ASN A 1027 -30.08 -51.94 -34.26
C ASN A 1027 -31.33 -51.95 -35.18
N GLU A 1028 -31.58 -50.88 -35.94
CA GLU A 1028 -32.63 -50.81 -36.96
C GLU A 1028 -32.06 -50.98 -38.38
N GLU A 1029 -32.75 -51.73 -39.26
CA GLU A 1029 -32.46 -51.71 -40.69
C GLU A 1029 -33.09 -50.46 -41.32
N ILE A 1030 -32.28 -49.52 -41.80
CA ILE A 1030 -32.76 -48.40 -42.60
C ILE A 1030 -32.78 -48.82 -44.08
N SER A 1031 -33.95 -48.71 -44.71
CA SER A 1031 -34.07 -48.84 -46.17
C SER A 1031 -33.44 -47.63 -46.86
N ALA A 1032 -32.29 -47.81 -47.50
CA ALA A 1032 -31.59 -46.75 -48.20
C ALA A 1032 -32.36 -46.25 -49.46
N GLY A 1033 -32.86 -45.01 -49.38
CA GLY A 1033 -32.56 -43.90 -50.32
C GLY A 1033 -33.02 -43.94 -51.78
N ASN A 1034 -34.10 -43.19 -52.07
CA ASN A 1034 -34.52 -42.50 -53.31
C ASN A 1034 -34.01 -42.98 -54.70
N VAL A 1035 -34.97 -43.33 -55.57
CA VAL A 1035 -34.76 -43.66 -56.98
C VAL A 1035 -34.49 -42.40 -57.81
N VAL A 1036 -33.38 -42.38 -58.57
CA VAL A 1036 -33.06 -41.29 -59.52
C VAL A 1036 -33.02 -41.83 -60.95
N VAL A 1037 -33.70 -41.15 -61.88
CA VAL A 1037 -33.72 -41.52 -63.30
C VAL A 1037 -33.20 -40.38 -64.19
N ALA A 1038 -32.22 -40.66 -65.05
CA ALA A 1038 -31.62 -39.69 -65.97
C ALA A 1038 -31.52 -40.23 -67.40
N GLY A 1039 -31.61 -39.35 -68.39
CA GLY A 1039 -31.54 -39.71 -69.82
C GLY A 1039 -30.14 -39.46 -70.37
N VAL A 1040 -29.58 -40.44 -71.06
CA VAL A 1040 -28.28 -40.38 -71.74
C VAL A 1040 -28.47 -40.62 -73.24
N ASN A 1041 -27.38 -40.68 -74.01
CA ASN A 1041 -27.44 -40.93 -75.45
C ASN A 1041 -27.92 -42.38 -75.71
N GLY A 1042 -29.15 -42.55 -76.19
CA GLY A 1042 -29.74 -43.87 -76.48
C GLY A 1042 -30.13 -44.76 -75.28
N ALA A 1043 -30.13 -44.24 -74.04
CA ALA A 1043 -30.51 -45.02 -72.85
C ALA A 1043 -31.03 -44.14 -71.70
N VAL A 1044 -31.62 -44.77 -70.68
CA VAL A 1044 -31.91 -44.18 -69.36
C VAL A 1044 -31.04 -44.84 -68.29
N VAL A 1045 -30.52 -44.05 -67.37
CA VAL A 1045 -29.77 -44.50 -66.20
C VAL A 1045 -30.68 -44.40 -64.98
N VAL A 1046 -30.81 -45.49 -64.23
CA VAL A 1046 -31.63 -45.61 -63.02
C VAL A 1046 -30.72 -45.94 -61.84
N LYS A 1047 -30.72 -45.08 -60.83
CA LYS A 1047 -29.95 -45.24 -59.59
C LYS A 1047 -30.86 -45.50 -58.40
N GLY A 1048 -30.39 -46.28 -57.43
CA GLY A 1048 -31.16 -46.61 -56.20
C GLY A 1048 -32.36 -47.53 -56.46
N ALA A 1049 -32.26 -48.38 -57.48
CA ALA A 1049 -33.31 -49.29 -57.93
C ALA A 1049 -32.89 -50.76 -57.91
N GLU A 1050 -31.78 -51.14 -57.26
CA GLU A 1050 -31.36 -52.53 -57.18
C GLU A 1050 -32.48 -53.42 -56.60
N GLY A 1051 -32.78 -54.51 -57.29
CA GLY A 1051 -33.87 -55.43 -56.95
C GLY A 1051 -35.28 -54.95 -57.33
N LYS A 1052 -35.45 -53.71 -57.83
CA LYS A 1052 -36.76 -53.14 -58.23
C LYS A 1052 -37.11 -53.42 -59.69
N ASN A 1053 -38.40 -53.47 -60.02
CA ASN A 1053 -38.84 -53.63 -61.40
C ASN A 1053 -38.89 -52.29 -62.12
N VAL A 1054 -38.16 -52.16 -63.23
CA VAL A 1054 -38.07 -50.94 -64.03
C VAL A 1054 -38.74 -51.12 -65.39
N ILE A 1055 -39.74 -50.29 -65.67
CA ILE A 1055 -40.48 -50.26 -66.94
C ILE A 1055 -40.18 -48.96 -67.68
N VAL A 1056 -39.53 -49.03 -68.84
CA VAL A 1056 -39.34 -47.88 -69.72
C VAL A 1056 -40.40 -47.91 -70.81
N SER A 1057 -41.14 -46.82 -71.02
CA SER A 1057 -42.17 -46.69 -72.05
C SER A 1057 -42.05 -45.37 -72.82
N THR A 1058 -42.50 -45.36 -74.07
CA THR A 1058 -42.63 -44.11 -74.85
C THR A 1058 -43.76 -43.24 -74.30
N ILE A 1059 -43.78 -41.94 -74.62
CA ILE A 1059 -44.87 -41.03 -74.21
C ILE A 1059 -46.28 -41.48 -74.67
N LEU A 1060 -46.38 -42.37 -75.67
CA LEU A 1060 -47.62 -42.95 -76.17
C LEU A 1060 -47.97 -44.31 -75.51
N GLY A 1061 -47.24 -44.73 -74.48
CA GLY A 1061 -47.54 -45.92 -73.68
C GLY A 1061 -46.99 -47.25 -74.22
N LYS A 1062 -46.19 -47.24 -75.30
CA LYS A 1062 -45.48 -48.44 -75.77
C LYS A 1062 -44.31 -48.76 -74.84
N VAL A 1063 -44.33 -49.93 -74.18
CA VAL A 1063 -43.23 -50.44 -73.34
C VAL A 1063 -42.03 -50.80 -74.23
N VAL A 1064 -40.86 -50.29 -73.84
CA VAL A 1064 -39.56 -50.46 -74.50
C VAL A 1064 -38.67 -51.43 -73.70
N ALA A 1065 -38.74 -51.38 -72.36
CA ALA A 1065 -38.05 -52.30 -71.47
C ALA A 1065 -38.92 -52.57 -70.23
N ASN A 1066 -38.79 -53.77 -69.66
CA ASN A 1066 -39.43 -54.18 -68.41
C ASN A 1066 -38.55 -55.26 -67.78
N GLU A 1067 -37.67 -54.85 -66.87
CA GLU A 1067 -36.70 -55.74 -66.24
C GLU A 1067 -36.47 -55.37 -64.77
N VAL A 1068 -36.13 -56.37 -63.96
CA VAL A 1068 -35.66 -56.18 -62.60
C VAL A 1068 -34.18 -55.88 -62.68
N VAL A 1069 -33.76 -54.72 -62.19
CA VAL A 1069 -32.36 -54.31 -62.27
C VAL A 1069 -31.58 -54.87 -61.09
N SER A 1070 -30.44 -55.51 -61.37
CA SER A 1070 -29.61 -56.18 -60.35
C SER A 1070 -28.46 -55.32 -59.84
N SER A 1071 -28.51 -54.00 -60.05
CA SER A 1071 -27.47 -53.07 -59.67
C SER A 1071 -28.05 -51.71 -59.35
N ASP A 1072 -27.49 -51.04 -58.35
CA ASP A 1072 -27.83 -49.67 -57.95
C ASP A 1072 -27.50 -48.57 -58.97
N ASN A 1073 -26.95 -48.92 -60.14
CA ASN A 1073 -26.72 -48.01 -61.25
C ASN A 1073 -26.93 -48.72 -62.60
N ALA A 1074 -28.20 -48.92 -62.96
CA ALA A 1074 -28.60 -49.66 -64.15
C ALA A 1074 -28.76 -48.74 -65.37
N THR A 1075 -28.28 -49.18 -66.54
CA THR A 1075 -28.46 -48.48 -67.82
C THR A 1075 -29.35 -49.28 -68.74
N ILE A 1076 -30.50 -48.73 -69.12
CA ILE A 1076 -31.54 -49.39 -69.92
C ILE A 1076 -31.69 -48.68 -71.25
N ALA A 1077 -31.53 -49.40 -72.36
CA ALA A 1077 -31.64 -48.82 -73.69
C ALA A 1077 -33.05 -48.24 -73.96
N ALA A 1078 -33.09 -47.05 -74.54
CA ALA A 1078 -34.34 -46.31 -74.79
C ALA A 1078 -34.22 -45.47 -76.08
N PRO A 1079 -35.29 -45.33 -76.88
CA PRO A 1079 -35.27 -44.50 -78.08
C PRO A 1079 -35.13 -43.02 -77.74
N ALA A 1080 -34.46 -42.26 -78.60
CA ALA A 1080 -34.35 -40.80 -78.47
C ALA A 1080 -35.74 -40.13 -78.41
N GLY A 1081 -35.89 -39.17 -77.50
CA GLY A 1081 -37.17 -38.50 -77.21
C GLY A 1081 -37.60 -38.63 -75.74
N ILE A 1082 -38.86 -38.28 -75.45
CA ILE A 1082 -39.43 -38.36 -74.10
C ILE A 1082 -39.88 -39.80 -73.82
N VAL A 1083 -39.31 -40.40 -72.79
CA VAL A 1083 -39.70 -41.69 -72.24
C VAL A 1083 -40.21 -41.53 -70.81
N VAL A 1084 -41.10 -42.44 -70.41
CA VAL A 1084 -41.60 -42.58 -69.04
C VAL A 1084 -40.98 -43.83 -68.44
N VAL A 1085 -40.22 -43.66 -67.37
CA VAL A 1085 -39.58 -44.75 -66.64
C VAL A 1085 -40.34 -44.96 -65.35
N SER A 1086 -40.89 -46.15 -65.14
CA SER A 1086 -41.59 -46.53 -63.92
C SER A 1086 -40.71 -47.47 -63.10
N VAL A 1087 -40.48 -47.16 -61.82
CA VAL A 1087 -39.72 -48.00 -60.88
C VAL A 1087 -40.67 -48.37 -59.75
N ASP A 1088 -41.05 -49.65 -59.63
CA ASP A 1088 -42.03 -50.17 -58.66
C ASP A 1088 -43.34 -49.35 -58.53
N GLY A 1089 -43.80 -48.78 -59.65
CA GLY A 1089 -45.04 -48.01 -59.74
C GLY A 1089 -44.87 -46.48 -59.70
N GLU A 1090 -43.70 -45.96 -59.35
CA GLU A 1090 -43.39 -44.52 -59.44
C GLU A 1090 -42.87 -44.17 -60.84
N SER A 1091 -43.44 -43.15 -61.49
CA SER A 1091 -43.14 -42.80 -62.89
C SER A 1091 -42.37 -41.49 -63.05
N PHE A 1092 -41.27 -41.52 -63.80
CA PHE A 1092 -40.38 -40.40 -64.12
C PHE A 1092 -40.41 -40.10 -65.61
N LYS A 1093 -40.51 -38.82 -65.99
CA LYS A 1093 -40.40 -38.38 -67.40
C LYS A 1093 -38.98 -37.93 -67.69
N VAL A 1094 -38.36 -38.54 -68.68
CA VAL A 1094 -36.94 -38.32 -68.98
C VAL A 1094 -36.73 -38.14 -70.48
N VAL A 1095 -35.80 -37.26 -70.84
CA VAL A 1095 -35.42 -37.00 -72.24
C VAL A 1095 -34.16 -37.79 -72.56
N VAL A 1096 -34.28 -38.76 -73.47
CA VAL A 1096 -33.16 -39.52 -74.03
C VAL A 1096 -32.61 -38.76 -75.23
N LYS A 1097 -31.30 -38.50 -75.23
CA LYS A 1097 -30.62 -37.75 -76.29
C LYS A 1097 -30.36 -38.61 -77.52
#